data_AF-A0A0Q0Q2U0-F1
#
_entry.id   AF-A0A0Q0Q2U0-F1
#
_cell.length_a   1.000
_cell.length_b   1.000
_cell.length_c   1.000
_cell.angle_alpha   90.00
_cell.angle_beta   90.00
_cell.angle_gamma   90.00
#
_symmetry.space_group_name_H-M   'P 1'
#
loop_
_entity.id
_entity.type
_entity.pdbx_description
1 polymer ?
#
loop_
_entity_poly.entity_id
_entity_poly.type
_entity_poly.pdbx_seq_one_letter_code
_entity_poly.pdbx_strand_id
1 'polypeptide(L)'
;MPKLNRCAVAILTICSAISSPTLLANINEPSGEAVDIISQVANSQAVKYYNAAEWQAEDSSLPTLAELRDQVINQQFRVLIDFNQISDPEQQSAMQTKFRKAYGVGFANAFIAITEHKGELLFTPFDRAEEIDPQLLDAPRTARLLARAGFISSSTPANSETNTLPHVAFYINVNRAISDEECTFSNSWLWKNEKGSRPFCKDANISLIYRVNLERSLQYGIVGSATPDAKIVRISLDDDSTGAGIHLNDQLGYRQFGADYVTLDAYFREWSTDAIAQDYRFAFNASNSKAQILKTFPVTNVNANFERKEVSGFELGVSGGVEVDKNGPKAKLEAKASYTQSRWLTYNTQDYRIERNAKNAQNVSFTWNRQQYATAESLLNRSTDALWVNTYPVDVNRISPLSYASFVPKMDVIYKASPTETGSTDFVIDSSVNLRPIYNGAYKHYYVFGAHQSYHGFEDTPRRRVTKSASFTVDWDHPVFTGGRPVNLQLASFNNRCIEVGEQGRLTANTCDNQRAAQSFIYDQLGRYVSASNTKLCLDGAGLDSLQACSQNLTQRWEWREGTDELGNVYSGEVLGHDKQTGELGLYSSSSDTVSLRTITAYTDVFNVQESSPVLGFTQGIINQQSIGQESRLYVRAGAAIDALGSTPDQLVGGQGGSLTSVELSGVKSITATSGDFQYGGQQLVALTFTYQDGRQQTVGSKAYVSNAHEDRFDLPDAAKITQLKIWADDWLVKGVQFDLN
;
A
#
# COMPACT_ATOMS: atom_id res chain seq x y z
N MET A 1 -77.43 20.57 -20.56
CA MET A 1 -78.62 19.74 -20.85
C MET A 1 -78.44 18.38 -20.19
N PRO A 2 -79.52 17.75 -19.68
CA PRO A 2 -79.63 17.28 -18.28
C PRO A 2 -79.75 15.73 -18.18
N LYS A 3 -79.96 15.02 -17.06
CA LYS A 3 -80.70 15.25 -15.79
C LYS A 3 -80.56 14.00 -14.87
N LEU A 4 -81.13 14.11 -13.65
CA LEU A 4 -81.63 13.07 -12.71
C LEU A 4 -80.64 12.49 -11.66
N ASN A 5 -80.96 12.40 -10.37
CA ASN A 5 -82.03 13.00 -9.56
C ASN A 5 -81.77 12.78 -8.05
N ARG A 6 -82.36 13.68 -7.25
CA ARG A 6 -82.91 13.54 -5.88
C ARG A 6 -82.01 13.74 -4.63
N CYS A 7 -82.37 14.83 -3.95
CA CYS A 7 -82.04 15.29 -2.60
C CYS A 7 -82.32 14.27 -1.49
N ALA A 8 -81.46 14.20 -0.48
CA ALA A 8 -81.71 14.86 0.81
C ALA A 8 -80.51 14.71 1.77
N VAL A 9 -80.08 15.88 2.25
CA VAL A 9 -79.22 16.24 3.39
C VAL A 9 -78.96 15.16 4.45
N ALA A 10 -77.67 14.94 4.76
CA ALA A 10 -77.19 14.67 6.11
C ALA A 10 -75.74 15.18 6.25
N ILE A 11 -75.55 16.16 7.13
CA ILE A 11 -74.27 16.81 7.44
C ILE A 11 -73.42 15.84 8.28
N LEU A 12 -72.25 15.48 7.74
CA LEU A 12 -71.12 14.91 8.48
C LEU A 12 -70.57 15.94 9.48
N THR A 13 -70.02 15.49 10.61
CA THR A 13 -68.56 15.26 10.80
C THR A 13 -68.25 15.00 12.28
N ILE A 14 -67.37 14.01 12.58
CA ILE A 14 -66.16 14.07 13.45
C ILE A 14 -65.87 12.75 14.21
N CYS A 15 -64.61 12.28 14.00
CA CYS A 15 -63.76 11.36 14.79
C CYS A 15 -64.16 9.87 14.92
N SER A 16 -63.27 8.89 14.86
CA SER A 16 -61.81 8.83 14.69
C SER A 16 -61.38 7.36 14.75
N ALA A 17 -60.54 6.88 13.84
CA ALA A 17 -59.53 5.84 14.07
C ALA A 17 -58.69 5.65 12.80
N ILE A 18 -57.53 6.30 12.76
CA ILE A 18 -56.45 5.98 11.84
C ILE A 18 -55.68 4.84 12.50
N SER A 19 -55.69 3.66 11.88
CA SER A 19 -54.65 2.65 12.09
C SER A 19 -53.85 2.59 10.79
N SER A 20 -52.72 3.30 10.77
CA SER A 20 -51.72 3.13 9.73
C SER A 20 -50.96 1.84 10.02
N PRO A 21 -50.89 0.87 9.11
CA PRO A 21 -49.92 -0.20 9.23
C PRO A 21 -48.52 0.39 9.00
N THR A 22 -47.63 0.20 9.97
CA THR A 22 -46.20 0.44 9.84
C THR A 22 -45.64 -0.44 8.71
N LEU A 23 -45.31 0.17 7.57
CA LEU A 23 -44.45 -0.42 6.57
C LEU A 23 -43.03 -0.50 7.15
N LEU A 24 -42.61 -1.69 7.57
CA LEU A 24 -41.19 -2.00 7.70
C LEU A 24 -40.64 -2.09 6.27
N ALA A 25 -40.00 -1.01 5.81
CA ALA A 25 -39.17 -1.06 4.62
C ALA A 25 -38.04 -2.07 4.87
N ASN A 26 -37.75 -2.91 3.87
CA ASN A 26 -36.70 -3.91 3.96
C ASN A 26 -35.33 -3.19 4.00
N ILE A 27 -34.69 -3.16 5.16
CA ILE A 27 -33.49 -2.32 5.47
C ILE A 27 -32.24 -2.75 4.67
N ASN A 28 -32.31 -3.93 4.04
CA ASN A 28 -31.28 -4.51 3.19
C ASN A 28 -31.24 -3.95 1.76
N GLU A 29 -32.24 -3.14 1.38
CA GLU A 29 -32.26 -2.50 0.07
C GLU A 29 -31.47 -1.18 0.11
N PRO A 30 -30.74 -0.83 -0.97
CA PRO A 30 -30.13 0.47 -1.09
C PRO A 30 -31.14 1.58 -0.82
N SER A 31 -30.74 2.61 -0.08
CA SER A 31 -31.59 3.76 0.26
C SER A 31 -30.84 5.08 0.05
N GLY A 32 -31.59 6.16 -0.19
CA GLY A 32 -31.01 7.50 -0.41
C GLY A 32 -30.01 7.53 -1.57
N GLU A 33 -28.85 8.17 -1.35
CA GLU A 33 -27.79 8.31 -2.36
C GLU A 33 -27.23 6.97 -2.87
N ALA A 34 -27.32 5.89 -2.09
CA ALA A 34 -26.87 4.56 -2.54
C ALA A 34 -27.72 4.04 -3.71
N VAL A 35 -29.02 4.38 -3.77
CA VAL A 35 -29.90 4.05 -4.90
C VAL A 35 -29.43 4.77 -6.15
N ASP A 36 -29.13 6.06 -6.03
CA ASP A 36 -28.69 6.89 -7.14
C ASP A 36 -27.37 6.36 -7.73
N ILE A 37 -26.43 5.95 -6.88
CA ILE A 37 -25.16 5.33 -7.31
C ILE A 37 -25.42 4.00 -8.04
N ILE A 38 -26.14 3.07 -7.40
CA ILE A 38 -26.33 1.71 -7.95
C ILE A 38 -27.18 1.73 -9.23
N SER A 39 -28.14 2.66 -9.35
CA SER A 39 -28.99 2.80 -10.55
C SER A 39 -28.22 3.21 -11.80
N GLN A 40 -27.05 3.83 -11.64
CA GLN A 40 -26.18 4.26 -12.74
C GLN A 40 -25.20 3.17 -13.19
N VAL A 41 -25.10 2.07 -12.42
CA VAL A 41 -24.23 0.93 -12.73
C VAL A 41 -24.89 0.06 -13.80
N ALA A 42 -24.14 -0.32 -14.84
CA ALA A 42 -24.67 -1.09 -15.96
C ALA A 42 -25.07 -2.53 -15.58
N ASN A 43 -24.47 -3.09 -14.52
CA ASN A 43 -24.82 -4.40 -13.97
C ASN A 43 -24.85 -4.38 -12.43
N SER A 44 -25.97 -3.95 -11.87
CA SER A 44 -26.18 -3.91 -10.42
C SER A 44 -26.11 -5.29 -9.73
N GLN A 45 -26.30 -6.41 -10.46
CA GLN A 45 -26.20 -7.77 -9.89
C GLN A 45 -24.77 -8.16 -9.47
N ALA A 46 -23.75 -7.45 -9.99
CA ALA A 46 -22.36 -7.64 -9.60
C ALA A 46 -21.94 -6.75 -8.42
N VAL A 47 -22.85 -5.90 -7.94
CA VAL A 47 -22.62 -5.01 -6.80
C VAL A 47 -23.23 -5.64 -5.55
N LYS A 48 -22.42 -5.82 -4.52
CA LYS A 48 -22.86 -6.20 -3.17
C LYS A 48 -22.93 -4.95 -2.31
N TYR A 49 -24.14 -4.54 -1.96
CA TYR A 49 -24.41 -3.44 -1.05
C TYR A 49 -24.45 -3.95 0.40
N TYR A 50 -23.79 -3.23 1.31
CA TYR A 50 -23.89 -3.45 2.75
C TYR A 50 -24.26 -2.16 3.46
N ASN A 51 -25.37 -2.21 4.19
CA ASN A 51 -25.77 -1.16 5.12
C ASN A 51 -25.07 -1.38 6.47
N ALA A 52 -24.14 -0.51 6.84
CA ALA A 52 -23.35 -0.68 8.07
C ALA A 52 -24.19 -0.59 9.35
N ALA A 53 -25.41 -0.02 9.29
CA ALA A 53 -26.34 -0.01 10.41
C ALA A 53 -26.81 -1.41 10.82
N GLU A 54 -26.80 -2.39 9.90
CA GLU A 54 -27.27 -3.74 10.22
C GLU A 54 -26.27 -4.54 11.06
N TRP A 55 -24.97 -4.22 11.01
CA TRP A 55 -23.94 -4.87 11.83
C TRP A 55 -24.04 -4.55 13.33
N GLN A 56 -25.06 -3.78 13.72
CA GLN A 56 -25.48 -3.57 15.09
C GLN A 56 -26.33 -4.72 15.64
N ALA A 57 -27.01 -5.49 14.78
CA ALA A 57 -27.86 -6.61 15.19
C ALA A 57 -27.04 -7.88 15.45
N GLU A 58 -27.40 -8.66 16.48
CA GLU A 58 -26.69 -9.89 16.88
C GLU A 58 -26.62 -10.95 15.76
N ASP A 59 -27.58 -10.96 14.84
CA ASP A 59 -27.68 -11.94 13.74
C ASP A 59 -26.95 -11.53 12.44
N SER A 60 -26.42 -10.29 12.34
CA SER A 60 -25.73 -9.80 11.14
C SER A 60 -24.26 -9.52 11.43
N SER A 61 -23.39 -10.44 10.99
CA SER A 61 -21.94 -10.32 11.21
C SER A 61 -21.26 -9.56 10.06
N LEU A 62 -20.45 -8.56 10.41
CA LEU A 62 -19.47 -7.95 9.52
C LEU A 62 -18.59 -9.05 8.91
N PRO A 63 -18.44 -9.13 7.56
CA PRO A 63 -17.57 -10.12 6.94
C PRO A 63 -16.13 -10.04 7.46
N THR A 64 -15.47 -11.18 7.56
CA THR A 64 -14.04 -11.24 7.89
C THR A 64 -13.21 -10.70 6.72
N LEU A 65 -11.95 -10.34 6.97
CA LEU A 65 -11.03 -9.91 5.91
C LEU A 65 -10.87 -11.01 4.83
N ALA A 66 -10.81 -12.28 5.22
CA ALA A 66 -10.72 -13.40 4.29
C ALA A 66 -11.96 -13.52 3.40
N GLU A 67 -13.15 -13.38 3.98
CA GLU A 67 -14.42 -13.38 3.24
C GLU A 67 -14.53 -12.20 2.29
N LEU A 68 -14.17 -10.98 2.73
CA LEU A 68 -14.18 -9.79 1.88
C LEU A 68 -13.19 -9.95 0.72
N ARG A 69 -11.99 -10.47 0.97
CA ARG A 69 -11.00 -10.77 -0.06
C ARG A 69 -11.52 -11.79 -1.06
N ASP A 70 -12.13 -12.88 -0.60
CA ASP A 70 -12.70 -13.88 -1.49
C ASP A 70 -13.80 -13.28 -2.38
N GLN A 71 -14.70 -12.48 -1.79
CA GLN A 71 -15.77 -11.82 -2.55
C GLN A 71 -15.23 -10.86 -3.61
N VAL A 72 -14.24 -10.02 -3.27
CA VAL A 72 -13.75 -8.96 -4.16
C VAL A 72 -12.70 -9.47 -5.15
N ILE A 73 -11.77 -10.32 -4.71
CA ILE A 73 -10.62 -10.76 -5.51
C ILE A 73 -10.95 -12.04 -6.29
N ASN A 74 -11.52 -13.06 -5.64
CA ASN A 74 -11.78 -14.34 -6.29
C ASN A 74 -13.12 -14.35 -7.03
N GLN A 75 -14.18 -13.88 -6.36
CA GLN A 75 -15.53 -13.83 -6.95
C GLN A 75 -15.78 -12.57 -7.79
N GLN A 76 -14.85 -11.60 -7.76
CA GLN A 76 -14.90 -10.37 -8.56
C GLN A 76 -16.14 -9.49 -8.33
N PHE A 77 -16.76 -9.58 -7.14
CA PHE A 77 -17.82 -8.67 -6.73
C PHE A 77 -17.28 -7.26 -6.51
N ARG A 78 -18.15 -6.26 -6.72
CA ARG A 78 -17.91 -4.86 -6.36
C ARG A 78 -18.69 -4.57 -5.10
N VAL A 79 -18.00 -4.16 -4.03
CA VAL A 79 -18.65 -3.97 -2.73
C VAL A 79 -18.86 -2.48 -2.50
N LEU A 80 -20.07 -2.10 -2.06
CA LEU A 80 -20.39 -0.74 -1.63
C LEU A 80 -20.90 -0.79 -0.19
N ILE A 81 -20.19 -0.09 0.71
CA ILE A 81 -20.53 -0.01 2.13
C ILE A 81 -21.05 1.40 2.42
N ASP A 82 -22.21 1.48 3.05
CA ASP A 82 -22.90 2.72 3.43
C ASP A 82 -22.94 2.88 4.97
N PHE A 83 -22.29 3.93 5.48
CA PHE A 83 -22.32 4.34 6.88
C PHE A 83 -23.32 5.49 7.16
N ASN A 84 -23.92 6.08 6.13
CA ASN A 84 -24.79 7.25 6.22
C ASN A 84 -26.17 6.92 6.81
N GLN A 85 -26.57 5.64 6.79
CA GLN A 85 -27.82 5.19 7.42
C GLN A 85 -27.76 5.22 8.96
N ILE A 86 -26.56 5.39 9.54
CA ILE A 86 -26.36 5.49 10.98
C ILE A 86 -26.52 6.96 11.40
N SER A 87 -27.70 7.31 11.92
CA SER A 87 -28.02 8.70 12.30
C SER A 87 -27.31 9.20 13.57
N ASP A 88 -26.83 8.28 14.42
CA ASP A 88 -26.13 8.61 15.67
C ASP A 88 -24.60 8.63 15.46
N PRO A 89 -23.92 9.77 15.66
CA PRO A 89 -22.47 9.88 15.51
C PRO A 89 -21.66 8.92 16.39
N GLU A 90 -22.14 8.59 17.59
CA GLU A 90 -21.42 7.65 18.48
C GLU A 90 -21.46 6.22 17.91
N GLN A 91 -22.61 5.81 17.40
CA GLN A 91 -22.79 4.51 16.75
C GLN A 91 -22.01 4.42 15.44
N GLN A 92 -21.97 5.50 14.66
CA GLN A 92 -21.20 5.55 13.42
C GLN A 92 -19.71 5.36 13.70
N SER A 93 -19.18 6.06 14.71
CA SER A 93 -17.80 5.90 15.18
C SER A 93 -17.49 4.48 15.69
N ALA A 94 -18.45 3.86 16.39
CA ALA A 94 -18.34 2.47 16.83
C ALA A 94 -18.25 1.50 15.64
N MET A 95 -19.07 1.68 14.60
CA MET A 95 -19.02 0.85 13.38
C MET A 95 -17.76 1.09 12.56
N GLN A 96 -17.29 2.33 12.44
CA GLN A 96 -16.01 2.64 11.79
C GLN A 96 -14.83 1.98 12.55
N THR A 97 -14.91 1.91 13.88
CA THR A 97 -13.92 1.19 14.70
C THR A 97 -14.01 -0.32 14.50
N LYS A 98 -15.22 -0.89 14.43
CA LYS A 98 -15.42 -2.32 14.12
C LYS A 98 -14.86 -2.68 12.74
N PHE A 99 -15.13 -1.84 11.73
CA PHE A 99 -14.59 -1.95 10.38
C PHE A 99 -13.05 -1.92 10.37
N ARG A 100 -12.45 -0.91 11.01
CA ARG A 100 -10.97 -0.78 11.10
C ARG A 100 -10.33 -1.97 11.79
N LYS A 101 -10.94 -2.50 12.85
CA LYS A 101 -10.43 -3.67 13.56
C LYS A 101 -10.47 -4.93 12.70
N ALA A 102 -11.49 -5.08 11.86
CA ALA A 102 -11.66 -6.25 11.01
C ALA A 102 -10.72 -6.26 9.79
N TYR A 103 -10.49 -5.09 9.17
CA TYR A 103 -9.77 -4.99 7.90
C TYR A 103 -8.38 -4.33 8.00
N GLY A 104 -8.00 -3.83 9.17
CA GLY A 104 -6.72 -3.16 9.42
C GLY A 104 -6.66 -1.69 9.00
N VAL A 105 -7.68 -1.18 8.32
CA VAL A 105 -7.78 0.20 7.83
C VAL A 105 -9.17 0.77 8.07
N GLY A 106 -9.25 2.04 8.47
CA GLY A 106 -10.50 2.77 8.68
C GLY A 106 -10.63 4.04 7.85
N PHE A 107 -11.86 4.51 7.68
CA PHE A 107 -12.19 5.74 6.97
C PHE A 107 -13.31 6.48 7.73
N ALA A 108 -13.29 7.81 7.69
CA ALA A 108 -14.34 8.64 8.28
C ALA A 108 -15.51 8.92 7.31
N ASN A 109 -15.35 8.54 6.04
CA ASN A 109 -16.27 8.85 4.96
C ASN A 109 -17.60 8.11 5.07
N ALA A 110 -18.64 8.69 4.46
CA ALA A 110 -19.99 8.12 4.45
C ALA A 110 -20.08 6.82 3.66
N PHE A 111 -19.38 6.73 2.53
CA PHE A 111 -19.38 5.56 1.65
C PHE A 111 -17.96 5.05 1.40
N ILE A 112 -17.88 3.73 1.19
CA ILE A 112 -16.64 3.07 0.79
C ILE A 112 -16.96 2.06 -0.31
N ALA A 113 -16.46 2.31 -1.52
CA ALA A 113 -16.43 1.32 -2.59
C ALA A 113 -15.15 0.47 -2.48
N ILE A 114 -15.28 -0.85 -2.57
CA ILE A 114 -14.19 -1.82 -2.48
C ILE A 114 -14.17 -2.67 -3.75
N THR A 115 -13.03 -2.64 -4.44
CA THR A 115 -12.78 -3.35 -5.70
C THR A 115 -11.44 -4.07 -5.65
N GLU A 116 -11.12 -4.87 -6.67
CA GLU A 116 -9.82 -5.54 -6.77
C GLU A 116 -8.83 -4.69 -7.56
N HIS A 117 -7.60 -4.63 -7.08
CA HIS A 117 -6.47 -4.10 -7.83
C HIS A 117 -5.19 -4.88 -7.51
N LYS A 118 -4.60 -5.52 -8.52
CA LYS A 118 -3.32 -6.24 -8.42
C LYS A 118 -3.31 -7.33 -7.33
N GLY A 119 -4.42 -8.03 -7.16
CA GLY A 119 -4.58 -9.10 -6.18
C GLY A 119 -4.81 -8.62 -4.74
N GLU A 120 -5.03 -7.32 -4.53
CA GLU A 120 -5.35 -6.73 -3.22
C GLU A 120 -6.64 -5.90 -3.27
N LEU A 121 -7.13 -5.50 -2.09
CA LEU A 121 -8.31 -4.64 -1.98
C LEU A 121 -7.96 -3.19 -2.33
N LEU A 122 -8.75 -2.58 -3.21
CA LEU A 122 -8.74 -1.16 -3.56
C LEU A 122 -9.92 -0.45 -2.90
N PHE A 123 -9.63 0.43 -1.95
CA PHE A 123 -10.61 1.25 -1.25
C PHE A 123 -10.78 2.60 -1.96
N THR A 124 -12.05 2.96 -2.23
CA THR A 124 -12.43 4.27 -2.77
C THR A 124 -13.44 4.90 -1.81
N PRO A 125 -12.97 5.67 -0.82
CA PRO A 125 -13.85 6.36 0.12
C PRO A 125 -14.38 7.67 -0.48
N PHE A 126 -15.64 8.02 -0.20
CA PHE A 126 -16.28 9.25 -0.67
C PHE A 126 -17.50 9.62 0.19
N ASP A 127 -17.92 10.89 0.15
CA ASP A 127 -19.01 11.39 0.99
C ASP A 127 -20.32 11.64 0.24
N ARG A 128 -20.27 11.78 -1.09
CA ARG A 128 -21.44 12.09 -1.94
C ARG A 128 -21.42 11.30 -3.23
N ALA A 129 -22.61 10.99 -3.76
CA ALA A 129 -22.77 10.27 -5.03
C ALA A 129 -22.07 10.94 -6.24
N GLU A 130 -21.93 12.27 -6.24
CA GLU A 130 -21.26 13.01 -7.34
C GLU A 130 -19.74 12.81 -7.38
N GLU A 131 -19.14 12.30 -6.28
CA GLU A 131 -17.69 12.14 -6.16
C GLU A 131 -17.17 10.79 -6.67
N ILE A 132 -18.08 9.85 -6.99
CA ILE A 132 -17.73 8.51 -7.46
C ILE A 132 -18.08 8.37 -8.94
N ASP A 133 -17.18 7.76 -9.72
CA ASP A 133 -17.50 7.30 -11.06
C ASP A 133 -18.26 5.96 -10.96
N PRO A 134 -19.54 5.88 -11.38
CA PRO A 134 -20.31 4.64 -11.31
C PRO A 134 -19.65 3.48 -12.09
N GLN A 135 -18.83 3.77 -13.10
CA GLN A 135 -18.10 2.73 -13.85
C GLN A 135 -17.09 1.97 -12.98
N LEU A 136 -16.66 2.52 -11.86
CA LEU A 136 -15.82 1.79 -10.90
C LEU A 136 -16.54 0.56 -10.33
N LEU A 137 -17.87 0.65 -10.20
CA LEU A 137 -18.72 -0.42 -9.70
C LEU A 137 -19.25 -1.33 -10.82
N ASP A 138 -18.90 -1.06 -12.08
CA ASP A 138 -19.23 -1.96 -13.17
C ASP A 138 -18.39 -3.25 -13.10
N ALA A 139 -19.05 -4.38 -13.36
CA ALA A 139 -18.36 -5.66 -13.49
C ALA A 139 -17.37 -5.62 -14.67
N PRO A 140 -16.15 -6.16 -14.51
CA PRO A 140 -15.19 -6.22 -15.60
C PRO A 140 -15.77 -7.03 -16.77
N ARG A 141 -15.60 -6.54 -18.01
CA ARG A 141 -16.16 -7.18 -19.24
C ARG A 141 -15.79 -8.67 -19.37
N THR A 142 -14.69 -9.11 -18.77
CA THR A 142 -14.22 -10.50 -18.71
C THR A 142 -15.12 -11.44 -17.90
N ALA A 143 -15.86 -10.96 -16.91
CA ALA A 143 -16.82 -11.77 -16.15
C ALA A 143 -17.96 -12.31 -17.05
N ARG A 144 -18.35 -11.55 -18.10
CA ARG A 144 -19.35 -12.00 -19.10
C ARG A 144 -18.87 -13.17 -19.97
N LEU A 145 -17.54 -13.32 -20.15
CA LEU A 145 -16.95 -14.42 -20.92
C LEU A 145 -16.62 -15.63 -20.03
N LEU A 146 -16.12 -15.40 -18.81
CA LEU A 146 -15.77 -16.45 -17.85
C LEU A 146 -16.99 -17.16 -17.25
N ALA A 147 -18.12 -16.46 -17.06
CA ALA A 147 -19.36 -17.11 -16.63
C ALA A 147 -19.96 -18.06 -17.69
N ARG A 148 -19.56 -17.93 -18.96
CA ARG A 148 -20.03 -18.78 -20.08
C ARG A 148 -19.07 -19.90 -20.46
N ALA A 149 -17.79 -19.76 -20.12
CA ALA A 149 -16.77 -20.77 -20.39
C ALA A 149 -16.14 -21.09 -19.04
N GLY A 150 -16.47 -22.25 -18.44
CA GLY A 150 -16.02 -22.69 -17.11
C GLY A 150 -14.51 -22.89 -16.97
N PHE A 151 -13.74 -21.84 -17.27
CA PHE A 151 -12.30 -21.75 -17.09
C PHE A 151 -12.05 -21.27 -15.66
N ILE A 152 -11.52 -22.20 -14.87
CA ILE A 152 -10.83 -21.91 -13.62
C ILE A 152 -9.68 -20.96 -13.98
N SER A 153 -9.77 -19.69 -13.58
CA SER A 153 -8.62 -18.80 -13.65
C SER A 153 -7.54 -19.41 -12.77
N SER A 154 -6.41 -19.75 -13.37
CA SER A 154 -5.19 -20.09 -12.63
C SER A 154 -4.99 -19.04 -11.56
N SER A 155 -4.99 -19.46 -10.29
CA SER A 155 -4.64 -18.64 -9.14
C SER A 155 -3.37 -17.87 -9.47
N THR A 156 -3.48 -16.54 -9.60
CA THR A 156 -2.32 -15.67 -9.54
C THR A 156 -1.55 -16.07 -8.28
N PRO A 157 -0.23 -16.32 -8.33
CA PRO A 157 0.52 -16.72 -7.14
C PRO A 157 0.28 -15.65 -6.07
N ALA A 158 -0.21 -16.07 -4.91
CA ALA A 158 -0.32 -15.21 -3.74
C ALA A 158 1.06 -14.54 -3.51
N ASN A 159 1.07 -13.26 -3.16
CA ASN A 159 2.30 -12.50 -2.86
C ASN A 159 3.23 -13.31 -1.93
N SER A 160 4.35 -13.80 -2.48
CA SER A 160 5.38 -14.57 -1.76
C SER A 160 6.01 -13.79 -0.59
N GLU A 161 5.82 -12.47 -0.56
CA GLU A 161 6.21 -11.58 0.54
C GLU A 161 5.48 -11.88 1.86
N THR A 162 4.26 -12.43 1.82
CA THR A 162 3.51 -12.78 3.04
C THR A 162 4.13 -13.96 3.81
N ASN A 163 4.91 -14.79 3.12
CA ASN A 163 5.61 -15.94 3.69
C ASN A 163 6.86 -15.54 4.47
N THR A 164 7.30 -14.29 4.34
CA THR A 164 8.50 -13.75 4.99
C THR A 164 8.14 -12.69 6.04
N LEU A 165 7.24 -11.75 5.70
CA LEU A 165 6.83 -10.65 6.57
C LEU A 165 5.30 -10.61 6.72
N PRO A 166 4.75 -10.76 7.95
CA PRO A 166 3.34 -10.46 8.20
C PRO A 166 3.05 -8.98 7.91
N HIS A 167 2.17 -8.71 6.95
CA HIS A 167 1.78 -7.35 6.57
C HIS A 167 0.32 -7.29 6.12
N VAL A 168 -0.24 -6.08 6.14
CA VAL A 168 -1.53 -5.76 5.50
C VAL A 168 -1.23 -4.84 4.32
N ALA A 169 -1.58 -5.28 3.11
CA ALA A 169 -1.44 -4.52 1.88
C ALA A 169 -2.83 -4.15 1.32
N PHE A 170 -2.97 -2.90 0.89
CA PHE A 170 -4.15 -2.42 0.19
C PHE A 170 -3.84 -1.19 -0.65
N TYR A 171 -4.82 -0.80 -1.46
CA TYR A 171 -4.74 0.39 -2.30
C TYR A 171 -5.80 1.43 -1.94
N ILE A 172 -5.49 2.69 -2.19
CA ILE A 172 -6.43 3.82 -2.06
C ILE A 172 -6.57 4.49 -3.41
N ASN A 173 -7.81 4.53 -3.93
CA ASN A 173 -8.14 5.23 -5.15
C ASN A 173 -8.40 6.72 -4.87
N VAL A 174 -7.79 7.59 -5.65
CA VAL A 174 -7.96 9.04 -5.60
C VAL A 174 -8.33 9.52 -7.00
N ASN A 175 -9.64 9.62 -7.25
CA ASN A 175 -10.19 10.14 -8.49
C ASN A 175 -10.88 11.49 -8.25
N ARG A 176 -10.64 12.45 -9.14
CA ARG A 176 -11.32 13.74 -9.19
C ARG A 176 -11.36 14.28 -10.62
N ALA A 177 -12.56 14.36 -11.20
CA ALA A 177 -12.79 15.21 -12.37
C ALA A 177 -12.68 16.69 -11.99
N ILE A 178 -12.06 17.50 -12.85
CA ILE A 178 -11.93 18.95 -12.70
C ILE A 178 -12.95 19.59 -13.65
N SER A 179 -13.88 20.36 -13.09
CA SER A 179 -14.95 20.96 -13.88
C SER A 179 -14.45 22.08 -14.81
N ASP A 180 -15.20 22.36 -15.87
CA ASP A 180 -14.93 23.50 -16.76
C ASP A 180 -14.87 24.83 -16.01
N GLU A 181 -15.68 25.00 -14.96
CA GLU A 181 -15.68 26.18 -14.10
C GLU A 181 -14.35 26.31 -13.35
N GLU A 182 -13.86 25.21 -12.75
CA GLU A 182 -12.54 25.16 -12.11
C GLU A 182 -11.39 25.34 -13.11
N CYS A 183 -11.61 25.07 -14.40
CA CYS A 183 -10.67 25.35 -15.47
C CYS A 183 -10.89 26.70 -16.17
N THR A 184 -11.84 27.52 -15.71
CA THR A 184 -12.17 28.80 -16.37
C THR A 184 -11.34 29.97 -15.87
N PHE A 185 -10.77 30.73 -16.80
CA PHE A 185 -10.02 31.97 -16.56
C PHE A 185 -10.44 33.06 -17.56
N SER A 186 -10.05 34.32 -17.31
CA SER A 186 -10.27 35.42 -18.26
C SER A 186 -9.58 35.14 -19.59
N ASN A 187 -10.23 35.42 -20.70
CA ASN A 187 -9.63 35.26 -22.03
C ASN A 187 -8.44 36.20 -22.26
N SER A 188 -8.35 37.29 -21.52
CA SER A 188 -7.33 38.33 -21.67
C SER A 188 -6.84 38.78 -20.29
N TRP A 189 -5.53 38.95 -20.13
CA TRP A 189 -4.91 39.56 -18.96
C TRP A 189 -4.91 41.09 -19.06
N LEU A 190 -4.72 41.64 -20.25
CA LEU A 190 -4.68 43.09 -20.48
C LEU A 190 -6.08 43.73 -20.40
N TRP A 191 -7.10 43.03 -20.92
CA TRP A 191 -8.49 43.50 -21.05
C TRP A 191 -9.47 42.54 -20.35
N LYS A 192 -9.21 42.25 -19.08
CA LYS A 192 -9.91 41.22 -18.26
C LYS A 192 -11.43 41.29 -18.32
N ASN A 193 -11.97 42.51 -18.28
CA ASN A 193 -13.41 42.75 -18.19
C ASN A 193 -14.09 42.87 -19.56
N GLU A 194 -13.32 42.91 -20.65
CA GLU A 194 -13.83 43.18 -22.00
C GLU A 194 -13.93 41.90 -22.84
N LYS A 195 -13.02 40.94 -22.63
CA LYS A 195 -12.88 39.76 -23.50
C LYS A 195 -13.54 38.49 -22.94
N GLY A 196 -14.25 38.59 -21.82
CA GLY A 196 -14.93 37.47 -21.17
C GLY A 196 -13.97 36.40 -20.65
N SER A 197 -14.47 35.18 -20.46
CA SER A 197 -13.73 34.01 -19.96
C SER A 197 -13.99 32.75 -20.79
N ARG A 198 -13.17 31.71 -20.59
CA ARG A 198 -13.41 30.36 -21.14
C ARG A 198 -12.75 29.30 -20.26
N PRO A 199 -13.10 28.01 -20.41
CA PRO A 199 -12.29 26.90 -19.91
C PRO A 199 -10.96 26.82 -20.67
N PHE A 200 -9.86 26.69 -19.93
CA PHE A 200 -8.49 26.54 -20.44
C PHE A 200 -7.98 25.10 -20.41
N CYS A 201 -8.81 24.18 -19.95
CA CYS A 201 -8.55 22.75 -19.95
C CYS A 201 -9.75 22.01 -20.54
N LYS A 202 -9.55 20.75 -20.92
CA LYS A 202 -10.61 19.88 -21.43
C LYS A 202 -10.46 18.50 -20.81
N ASP A 203 -11.56 17.98 -20.26
CA ASP A 203 -11.61 16.65 -19.63
C ASP A 203 -10.55 16.48 -18.52
N ALA A 204 -10.19 17.58 -17.84
CA ALA A 204 -9.14 17.60 -16.85
C ALA A 204 -9.49 16.70 -15.65
N ASN A 205 -8.53 15.88 -15.20
CA ASN A 205 -8.78 14.84 -14.21
C ASN A 205 -7.51 14.51 -13.40
N ILE A 206 -7.71 14.10 -12.14
CA ILE A 206 -6.71 13.49 -11.26
C ILE A 206 -7.17 12.05 -11.01
N SER A 207 -6.40 11.04 -11.40
CA SER A 207 -6.69 9.61 -11.16
C SER A 207 -5.44 8.87 -10.69
N LEU A 208 -5.32 8.70 -9.38
CA LEU A 208 -4.14 8.13 -8.73
C LEU A 208 -4.53 6.94 -7.86
N ILE A 209 -3.63 5.97 -7.73
CA ILE A 209 -3.81 4.82 -6.85
C ILE A 209 -2.59 4.73 -5.93
N TYR A 210 -2.81 4.84 -4.62
CA TYR A 210 -1.73 4.72 -3.63
C TYR A 210 -1.63 3.30 -3.14
N ARG A 211 -0.42 2.74 -3.09
CA ARG A 211 -0.15 1.50 -2.35
C ARG A 211 0.15 1.81 -0.89
N VAL A 212 -0.49 1.07 0.02
CA VAL A 212 -0.25 1.16 1.46
C VAL A 212 0.11 -0.21 2.02
N ASN A 213 1.23 -0.27 2.77
CA ASN A 213 1.62 -1.43 3.56
C ASN A 213 1.66 -1.06 5.05
N LEU A 214 1.03 -1.90 5.87
CA LEU A 214 1.13 -1.86 7.33
C LEU A 214 1.93 -3.08 7.80
N GLU A 215 3.03 -2.86 8.51
CA GLU A 215 3.97 -3.92 8.86
C GLU A 215 4.76 -3.59 10.13
N ARG A 216 5.46 -4.59 10.69
CA ARG A 216 6.33 -4.43 11.86
C ARG A 216 7.78 -4.71 11.46
N SER A 217 8.69 -3.81 11.83
CA SER A 217 10.12 -4.10 11.86
C SER A 217 10.53 -4.43 13.29
N LEU A 218 11.30 -5.51 13.45
CA LEU A 218 12.00 -5.85 14.68
C LEU A 218 13.45 -5.35 14.62
N GLN A 219 14.11 -5.19 15.77
CA GLN A 219 15.52 -4.84 15.80
C GLN A 219 16.38 -6.07 15.49
N TYR A 220 17.21 -5.98 14.45
CA TYR A 220 18.13 -7.03 14.02
C TYR A 220 19.46 -6.40 13.59
N GLY A 221 20.58 -6.96 14.07
CA GLY A 221 21.93 -6.44 13.83
C GLY A 221 22.52 -5.65 15.00
N ILE A 222 23.71 -5.09 14.82
CA ILE A 222 24.43 -4.33 15.84
C ILE A 222 23.97 -2.86 15.91
N VAL A 223 24.02 -2.26 17.10
CA VAL A 223 23.61 -0.87 17.33
C VAL A 223 24.37 0.07 16.39
N GLY A 224 23.64 0.80 15.54
CA GLY A 224 24.20 1.72 14.53
C GLY A 224 23.98 1.28 13.08
N SER A 225 23.83 -0.03 12.83
CA SER A 225 23.45 -0.60 11.53
C SER A 225 22.22 -1.51 11.59
N ALA A 226 21.64 -1.69 12.79
CA ALA A 226 20.47 -2.52 12.99
C ALA A 226 19.20 -1.97 12.33
N THR A 227 18.32 -2.87 11.92
CA THR A 227 16.94 -2.52 11.56
C THR A 227 16.23 -1.89 12.76
N PRO A 228 15.30 -0.94 12.54
CA PRO A 228 14.59 -0.30 13.65
C PRO A 228 13.55 -1.25 14.26
N ASP A 229 13.41 -1.29 15.59
CA ASP A 229 12.21 -1.85 16.22
C ASP A 229 11.08 -0.81 16.18
N ALA A 230 10.15 -0.95 15.24
CA ALA A 230 9.12 0.03 14.99
C ALA A 230 7.93 -0.52 14.20
N LYS A 231 6.73 0.03 14.47
CA LYS A 231 5.54 -0.16 13.63
C LYS A 231 5.64 0.73 12.40
N ILE A 232 5.37 0.21 11.21
CA ILE A 232 5.64 0.87 9.94
C ILE A 232 4.36 1.08 9.13
N VAL A 233 4.22 2.27 8.57
CA VAL A 233 3.22 2.59 7.55
C VAL A 233 3.95 3.12 6.33
N ARG A 234 3.89 2.36 5.23
CA ARG A 234 4.55 2.72 3.97
C ARG A 234 3.50 3.09 2.93
N ILE A 235 3.64 4.28 2.35
CA ILE A 235 2.72 4.83 1.36
C ILE A 235 3.52 5.15 0.09
N SER A 236 3.12 4.62 -1.05
CA SER A 236 3.88 4.78 -2.30
C SER A 236 3.00 4.94 -3.54
N LEU A 237 3.55 5.66 -4.51
CA LEU A 237 3.15 5.68 -5.90
C LEU A 237 4.33 5.14 -6.71
N ASP A 238 4.23 3.90 -7.16
CA ASP A 238 5.33 3.18 -7.81
C ASP A 238 4.95 2.67 -9.21
N ASP A 239 5.90 2.06 -9.91
CA ASP A 239 5.71 1.53 -11.27
C ASP A 239 4.56 0.53 -11.39
N ASP A 240 4.19 -0.15 -10.30
CA ASP A 240 3.18 -1.20 -10.30
C ASP A 240 1.78 -0.71 -9.88
N SER A 241 1.66 0.52 -9.35
CA SER A 241 0.45 0.98 -8.65
C SER A 241 -0.05 2.39 -8.97
N THR A 242 0.55 3.15 -9.88
CA THR A 242 0.30 4.62 -9.97
C THR A 242 -1.07 5.14 -10.40
N GLY A 243 -1.99 4.31 -10.90
CA GLY A 243 -3.21 4.78 -11.56
C GLY A 243 -2.95 5.41 -12.94
N ALA A 244 -3.92 6.16 -13.46
CA ALA A 244 -3.86 6.76 -14.80
C ALA A 244 -3.03 8.07 -14.87
N GLY A 245 -2.90 8.79 -13.75
CA GLY A 245 -2.16 10.04 -13.65
C GLY A 245 -3.05 11.29 -13.61
N ILE A 246 -2.44 12.45 -13.90
CA ILE A 246 -3.10 13.75 -13.97
C ILE A 246 -3.13 14.22 -15.43
N HIS A 247 -4.30 14.62 -15.91
CA HIS A 247 -4.56 15.12 -17.25
C HIS A 247 -5.20 16.52 -17.19
N LEU A 248 -4.84 17.40 -18.12
CA LEU A 248 -5.41 18.74 -18.28
C LEU A 248 -5.96 18.99 -19.69
N ASN A 249 -5.22 18.56 -20.72
CA ASN A 249 -5.56 18.80 -22.13
C ASN A 249 -4.98 17.69 -23.00
N ASP A 250 -5.61 17.39 -24.14
CA ASP A 250 -5.01 16.54 -25.17
C ASP A 250 -3.93 17.29 -25.98
N GLN A 251 -4.18 18.58 -26.23
CA GLN A 251 -3.35 19.50 -27.01
C GLN A 251 -3.55 20.93 -26.48
N LEU A 252 -2.59 21.82 -26.73
CA LEU A 252 -2.68 23.22 -26.31
C LEU A 252 -3.06 24.13 -27.48
N GLY A 253 -4.23 24.77 -27.38
CA GLY A 253 -4.70 25.81 -28.30
C GLY A 253 -4.45 27.22 -27.76
N TYR A 254 -4.84 28.22 -28.54
CA TYR A 254 -4.80 29.63 -28.12
C TYR A 254 -5.94 30.44 -28.73
N ARG A 255 -6.24 31.60 -28.14
CA ARG A 255 -7.10 32.64 -28.73
C ARG A 255 -6.39 33.99 -28.74
N GLN A 256 -6.62 34.76 -29.80
CA GLN A 256 -6.07 36.10 -29.97
C GLN A 256 -7.11 37.17 -29.61
N PHE A 257 -6.64 38.24 -28.95
CA PHE A 257 -7.40 39.44 -28.60
C PHE A 257 -6.64 40.69 -29.01
N GLY A 258 -7.35 41.81 -29.14
CA GLY A 258 -6.77 43.11 -29.43
C GLY A 258 -7.47 44.23 -28.67
N ALA A 259 -6.80 45.37 -28.58
CA ALA A 259 -7.35 46.58 -27.98
C ALA A 259 -8.55 47.08 -28.79
N ASP A 260 -9.64 47.46 -28.11
CA ASP A 260 -10.81 48.07 -28.75
C ASP A 260 -10.65 49.59 -28.95
N TYR A 261 -9.46 50.11 -28.64
CA TYR A 261 -9.08 51.51 -28.76
C TYR A 261 -7.83 51.67 -29.64
N VAL A 262 -7.66 52.87 -30.20
CA VAL A 262 -6.50 53.20 -31.03
C VAL A 262 -5.25 53.24 -30.17
N THR A 263 -4.20 52.55 -30.60
CA THR A 263 -2.91 52.45 -29.91
C THR A 263 -1.80 53.09 -30.74
N LEU A 264 -1.05 54.01 -30.14
CA LEU A 264 0.17 54.60 -30.71
C LEU A 264 1.42 53.91 -30.15
N ASP A 265 1.55 53.88 -28.83
CA ASP A 265 2.69 53.30 -28.09
C ASP A 265 2.17 52.54 -26.86
N ALA A 266 1.73 51.30 -27.06
CA ALA A 266 1.02 50.50 -26.06
C ALA A 266 0.88 49.04 -26.48
N TYR A 267 0.48 48.18 -25.53
CA TYR A 267 -0.03 46.85 -25.86
C TYR A 267 -1.29 46.95 -26.72
N PHE A 268 -1.33 46.18 -27.81
CA PHE A 268 -2.42 46.23 -28.78
C PHE A 268 -2.93 44.86 -29.22
N ARG A 269 -2.19 43.79 -28.92
CA ARG A 269 -2.63 42.40 -29.09
C ARG A 269 -2.21 41.54 -27.90
N GLU A 270 -2.96 40.47 -27.70
CA GLU A 270 -2.70 39.45 -26.71
C GLU A 270 -3.09 38.07 -27.23
N TRP A 271 -2.37 37.04 -26.79
CA TRP A 271 -2.72 35.65 -26.97
C TRP A 271 -2.85 34.98 -25.60
N SER A 272 -3.97 34.29 -25.37
CA SER A 272 -4.14 33.41 -24.22
C SER A 272 -4.13 31.96 -24.67
N THR A 273 -3.09 31.25 -24.28
CA THR A 273 -2.87 29.83 -24.55
C THR A 273 -3.53 29.01 -23.46
N ASP A 274 -4.02 27.84 -23.82
CA ASP A 274 -4.62 26.87 -22.89
C ASP A 274 -3.66 26.51 -21.75
N ALA A 275 -4.24 26.07 -20.63
CA ALA A 275 -3.51 25.97 -19.37
C ALA A 275 -2.60 24.74 -19.32
N ILE A 276 -1.50 24.90 -18.60
CA ILE A 276 -0.56 23.84 -18.23
C ILE A 276 -0.45 23.76 -16.70
N ALA A 277 0.15 22.69 -16.19
CA ALA A 277 0.49 22.61 -14.78
C ALA A 277 1.74 23.46 -14.48
N GLN A 278 1.61 24.52 -13.69
CA GLN A 278 2.79 25.22 -13.15
C GLN A 278 3.54 24.32 -12.16
N ASP A 279 2.79 23.55 -11.38
CA ASP A 279 3.33 22.51 -10.53
C ASP A 279 2.31 21.39 -10.29
N TYR A 280 2.82 20.21 -9.98
CA TYR A 280 2.07 19.12 -9.36
C TYR A 280 2.59 18.92 -7.94
N ARG A 281 1.72 18.82 -6.94
CA ARG A 281 2.11 18.73 -5.53
C ARG A 281 1.39 17.62 -4.80
N PHE A 282 2.18 16.83 -4.09
CA PHE A 282 1.75 15.72 -3.25
C PHE A 282 2.22 15.97 -1.82
N ALA A 283 1.31 16.05 -0.86
CA ALA A 283 1.65 16.24 0.54
C ALA A 283 1.12 15.08 1.38
N PHE A 284 1.95 14.61 2.31
CA PHE A 284 1.66 13.52 3.22
C PHE A 284 1.73 14.07 4.64
N ASN A 285 0.72 13.77 5.44
CA ASN A 285 0.63 14.25 6.81
C ASN A 285 0.08 13.17 7.74
N ALA A 286 0.69 13.03 8.92
CA ALA A 286 0.10 12.28 10.02
C ALA A 286 -0.69 13.22 10.94
N SER A 287 -1.88 12.81 11.40
CA SER A 287 -2.75 13.65 12.24
C SER A 287 -2.22 13.90 13.65
N ASN A 288 -1.27 13.10 14.12
CA ASN A 288 -0.68 13.21 15.44
C ASN A 288 0.82 12.83 15.45
N SER A 289 1.48 13.05 16.59
CA SER A 289 2.93 12.84 16.76
C SER A 289 3.35 11.39 16.97
N LYS A 290 2.40 10.43 17.03
CA LYS A 290 2.69 9.00 17.17
C LYS A 290 3.44 8.43 15.97
N ALA A 291 3.12 8.95 14.79
CA ALA A 291 3.84 8.64 13.56
C ALA A 291 4.88 9.72 13.23
N GLN A 292 6.04 9.28 12.76
CA GLN A 292 7.10 10.15 12.28
C GLN A 292 7.68 9.60 10.98
N ILE A 293 8.05 10.47 10.05
CA ILE A 293 8.70 10.12 8.80
C ILE A 293 10.06 9.50 9.13
N LEU A 294 10.25 8.26 8.73
CA LEU A 294 11.51 7.53 8.84
C LEU A 294 12.39 7.79 7.62
N LYS A 295 11.82 7.60 6.42
CA LYS A 295 12.52 7.72 5.14
C LYS A 295 11.53 8.10 4.05
N THR A 296 12.03 8.75 3.01
CA THR A 296 11.27 8.98 1.79
C THR A 296 12.12 8.75 0.55
N PHE A 297 11.48 8.49 -0.58
CA PHE A 297 12.08 8.58 -1.90
C PHE A 297 11.23 9.52 -2.79
N PRO A 298 11.83 10.53 -3.45
CA PRO A 298 13.25 10.88 -3.40
C PRO A 298 13.68 11.37 -2.01
N VAL A 299 14.95 11.14 -1.68
CA VAL A 299 15.53 11.53 -0.37
C VAL A 299 15.80 13.03 -0.29
N THR A 300 16.07 13.65 -1.44
CA THR A 300 16.40 15.07 -1.61
C THR A 300 15.76 15.60 -2.91
N ASN A 301 16.04 16.84 -3.26
CA ASN A 301 15.56 17.43 -4.51
C ASN A 301 16.15 16.71 -5.73
N VAL A 302 15.36 16.59 -6.79
CA VAL A 302 15.77 16.03 -8.09
C VAL A 302 15.69 17.13 -9.15
N ASN A 303 16.73 17.28 -9.97
CA ASN A 303 16.77 18.32 -11.00
C ASN A 303 15.83 18.00 -12.18
N ALA A 304 15.55 19.02 -13.01
CA ALA A 304 14.93 18.84 -14.32
C ALA A 304 15.81 18.03 -15.27
N ASN A 305 15.20 17.45 -16.31
CA ASN A 305 15.83 16.53 -17.27
C ASN A 305 16.51 15.32 -16.62
N PHE A 306 15.93 14.81 -15.52
CA PHE A 306 16.37 13.60 -14.86
C PHE A 306 15.52 12.41 -15.34
N GLU A 307 16.18 11.40 -15.91
CA GLU A 307 15.55 10.17 -16.37
C GLU A 307 16.30 8.96 -15.86
N ARG A 308 15.74 8.29 -14.84
CA ARG A 308 16.27 7.05 -14.25
C ARG A 308 15.17 6.21 -13.61
N LYS A 309 15.34 4.90 -13.66
CA LYS A 309 14.63 3.96 -12.80
C LYS A 309 15.41 3.81 -11.50
N GLU A 310 14.76 4.12 -10.39
CA GLU A 310 15.34 4.11 -9.05
C GLU A 310 14.63 3.04 -8.19
N VAL A 311 15.31 2.51 -7.18
CA VAL A 311 14.75 1.51 -6.27
C VAL A 311 14.79 2.01 -4.84
N SER A 312 13.61 2.21 -4.25
CA SER A 312 13.48 2.53 -2.82
C SER A 312 13.43 1.23 -2.01
N GLY A 313 14.58 0.86 -1.44
CA GLY A 313 14.68 -0.22 -0.46
C GLY A 313 14.40 0.24 0.97
N PHE A 314 13.69 -0.59 1.73
CA PHE A 314 13.55 -0.46 3.17
C PHE A 314 13.80 -1.81 3.84
N GLU A 315 14.68 -1.85 4.82
CA GLU A 315 15.10 -3.07 5.51
C GLU A 315 14.37 -3.19 6.86
N LEU A 316 13.70 -4.32 7.06
CA LEU A 316 12.93 -4.67 8.26
C LEU A 316 13.54 -5.88 8.94
N GLY A 317 13.58 -5.91 10.27
CA GLY A 317 13.91 -7.15 11.00
C GLY A 317 12.68 -8.05 11.08
N VAL A 318 12.85 -9.33 10.78
CA VAL A 318 11.77 -10.33 10.71
C VAL A 318 12.06 -11.56 11.55
N SER A 319 11.00 -12.24 11.98
CA SER A 319 11.13 -13.59 12.53
C SER A 319 11.46 -14.57 11.40
N GLY A 320 12.56 -15.31 11.56
CA GLY A 320 13.00 -16.25 10.53
C GLY A 320 12.05 -17.44 10.40
N GLY A 321 11.91 -17.98 9.18
CA GLY A 321 11.21 -19.25 8.93
C GLY A 321 11.98 -20.47 9.44
N VAL A 322 11.49 -21.67 9.11
CA VAL A 322 11.98 -22.99 9.58
C VAL A 322 13.49 -23.19 9.38
N GLU A 323 14.09 -22.52 8.40
CA GLU A 323 15.52 -22.63 8.06
C GLU A 323 16.44 -21.96 9.09
N VAL A 324 15.96 -20.91 9.75
CA VAL A 324 16.71 -20.18 10.79
C VAL A 324 16.18 -20.55 12.18
N ASP A 325 14.95 -21.07 12.27
CA ASP A 325 14.33 -21.48 13.52
C ASP A 325 13.85 -22.93 13.51
N LYS A 326 14.65 -23.81 14.11
CA LYS A 326 14.33 -25.23 14.30
C LYS A 326 13.11 -25.46 15.19
N ASN A 327 12.68 -24.45 15.96
CA ASN A 327 11.58 -24.57 16.91
C ASN A 327 10.21 -24.27 16.27
N GLY A 328 10.17 -23.72 15.04
CA GLY A 328 8.94 -23.46 14.29
C GLY A 328 7.88 -22.70 15.11
N PRO A 329 6.63 -23.19 15.21
CA PRO A 329 5.56 -22.52 15.97
C PRO A 329 5.84 -22.34 17.47
N LYS A 330 6.84 -23.04 18.05
CA LYS A 330 7.25 -22.91 19.45
C LYS A 330 8.27 -21.78 19.68
N ALA A 331 8.70 -21.09 18.63
CA ALA A 331 9.69 -20.03 18.73
C ALA A 331 9.13 -18.71 19.23
N LYS A 332 9.81 -18.10 20.21
CA LYS A 332 9.54 -16.72 20.64
C LYS A 332 9.80 -15.76 19.47
N LEU A 333 9.01 -14.70 19.40
CA LEU A 333 9.19 -13.65 18.41
C LEU A 333 10.53 -12.94 18.64
N GLU A 334 11.53 -13.26 17.82
CA GLU A 334 12.84 -12.62 17.82
C GLU A 334 13.24 -12.33 16.37
N ALA A 335 13.93 -11.20 16.15
CA ALA A 335 14.45 -10.90 14.83
C ALA A 335 15.63 -11.83 14.54
N LYS A 336 15.51 -12.67 13.52
CA LYS A 336 16.55 -13.65 13.15
C LYS A 336 17.11 -13.43 11.74
N ALA A 337 16.43 -12.59 10.95
CA ALA A 337 16.86 -12.13 9.64
C ALA A 337 16.38 -10.69 9.42
N SER A 338 16.94 -10.02 8.42
CA SER A 338 16.35 -8.83 7.83
C SER A 338 15.72 -9.14 6.47
N TYR A 339 14.73 -8.35 6.09
CA TYR A 339 14.06 -8.42 4.80
C TYR A 339 14.04 -7.02 4.17
N THR A 340 14.48 -6.89 2.92
CA THR A 340 14.44 -5.64 2.17
C THR A 340 13.22 -5.61 1.26
N GLN A 341 12.25 -4.77 1.63
CA GLN A 341 11.08 -4.48 0.80
C GLN A 341 11.41 -3.36 -0.19
N SER A 342 11.28 -3.65 -1.48
CA SER A 342 11.65 -2.73 -2.57
C SER A 342 10.43 -2.10 -3.26
N ARG A 343 10.63 -0.87 -3.77
CA ARG A 343 9.69 -0.14 -4.63
C ARG A 343 10.42 0.42 -5.84
N TRP A 344 9.92 0.14 -7.03
CA TRP A 344 10.49 0.59 -8.29
C TRP A 344 9.84 1.92 -8.71
N LEU A 345 10.68 2.92 -9.01
CA LEU A 345 10.25 4.29 -9.26
C LEU A 345 10.91 4.79 -10.54
N THR A 346 10.16 4.88 -11.63
CA THR A 346 10.65 5.46 -12.88
C THR A 346 10.44 6.97 -12.91
N TYR A 347 11.52 7.74 -12.81
CA TYR A 347 11.50 9.19 -12.94
C TYR A 347 11.80 9.62 -14.37
N ASN A 348 10.94 10.45 -14.93
CA ASN A 348 11.23 11.27 -16.11
C ASN A 348 10.72 12.68 -15.84
N THR A 349 11.60 13.58 -15.40
CA THR A 349 11.18 14.89 -14.87
C THR A 349 11.01 15.96 -15.94
N GLN A 350 11.62 15.80 -17.11
CA GLN A 350 11.55 16.74 -18.25
C GLN A 350 11.68 18.20 -17.79
N ASP A 351 10.62 19.00 -17.97
CA ASP A 351 10.61 20.42 -17.63
C ASP A 351 10.65 20.72 -16.12
N TYR A 352 10.35 19.73 -15.28
CA TYR A 352 10.08 19.91 -13.87
C TYR A 352 11.29 19.51 -13.02
N ARG A 353 11.54 20.25 -11.94
CA ARG A 353 12.35 19.74 -10.83
C ARG A 353 11.45 19.23 -9.72
N ILE A 354 11.93 18.27 -8.94
CA ILE A 354 11.23 17.78 -7.75
C ILE A 354 11.79 18.49 -6.53
N GLU A 355 10.97 19.31 -5.90
CA GLU A 355 11.26 19.95 -4.62
C GLU A 355 10.67 19.13 -3.48
N ARG A 356 11.54 18.61 -2.62
CA ARG A 356 11.16 17.93 -1.38
C ARG A 356 11.15 18.95 -0.24
N ASN A 357 10.03 19.06 0.45
CA ASN A 357 9.90 19.91 1.63
C ASN A 357 9.34 19.11 2.81
N ALA A 358 10.17 18.89 3.83
CA ALA A 358 9.77 18.28 5.09
C ALA A 358 9.62 19.37 6.15
N LYS A 359 8.37 19.78 6.41
CA LYS A 359 8.08 20.89 7.34
C LYS A 359 8.36 20.51 8.79
N ASN A 360 8.11 19.24 9.14
CA ASN A 360 8.32 18.67 10.46
C ASN A 360 8.38 17.13 10.36
N ALA A 361 8.41 16.43 11.50
CA ALA A 361 8.50 14.98 11.54
C ALA A 361 7.25 14.25 10.99
N GLN A 362 6.10 14.92 10.85
CA GLN A 362 4.83 14.33 10.40
C GLN A 362 4.51 14.67 8.94
N ASN A 363 5.07 15.77 8.43
CA ASN A 363 4.67 16.38 7.17
C ASN A 363 5.82 16.44 6.16
N VAL A 364 5.59 15.83 5.00
CA VAL A 364 6.47 15.95 3.83
C VAL A 364 5.67 16.21 2.58
N SER A 365 6.24 16.97 1.66
CA SER A 365 5.65 17.21 0.35
C SER A 365 6.69 17.11 -0.76
N PHE A 366 6.21 16.68 -1.93
CA PHE A 366 6.96 16.59 -3.18
C PHE A 366 6.25 17.45 -4.21
N THR A 367 6.95 18.45 -4.73
CA THR A 367 6.42 19.38 -5.72
C THR A 367 7.22 19.26 -6.99
N TRP A 368 6.60 18.79 -8.06
CA TRP A 368 7.12 18.91 -9.42
C TRP A 368 6.88 20.33 -9.87
N ASN A 369 7.90 21.18 -9.78
CA ASN A 369 7.81 22.60 -10.12
C ASN A 369 8.51 22.87 -11.45
N ARG A 370 7.86 23.59 -12.38
CA ARG A 370 8.48 23.91 -13.68
C ARG A 370 9.79 24.65 -13.49
N GLN A 371 10.86 24.13 -14.09
CA GLN A 371 12.20 24.74 -14.14
C GLN A 371 12.57 25.13 -15.56
N GLN A 372 12.39 24.24 -16.54
CA GLN A 372 12.52 24.58 -17.95
C GLN A 372 11.22 25.22 -18.44
N TYR A 373 11.36 26.25 -19.28
CA TYR A 373 10.24 26.96 -19.87
C TYR A 373 9.14 27.33 -18.86
N ALA A 374 9.57 27.86 -17.71
CA ALA A 374 8.71 28.11 -16.55
C ALA A 374 7.91 29.42 -16.68
N THR A 375 8.24 30.29 -17.63
CA THR A 375 7.63 31.61 -17.85
C THR A 375 6.99 31.70 -19.23
N ALA A 376 5.91 32.45 -19.37
CA ALA A 376 5.32 32.82 -20.65
C ALA A 376 6.34 33.50 -21.58
N GLU A 377 7.28 34.27 -21.00
CA GLU A 377 8.39 34.89 -21.72
C GLU A 377 9.30 33.85 -22.40
N SER A 378 9.67 32.79 -21.68
CA SER A 378 10.55 31.73 -22.19
C SER A 378 9.95 30.91 -23.34
N LEU A 379 8.64 31.01 -23.55
CA LEU A 379 7.93 30.34 -24.64
C LEU A 379 7.93 31.13 -25.95
N LEU A 380 8.33 32.41 -25.91
CA LEU A 380 8.43 33.23 -27.11
C LEU A 380 9.54 32.70 -28.04
N ASN A 381 9.21 32.51 -29.31
CA ASN A 381 10.18 32.20 -30.37
C ASN A 381 10.51 33.41 -31.24
N ARG A 382 9.88 34.55 -30.97
CA ARG A 382 9.96 35.79 -31.74
C ARG A 382 9.99 36.96 -30.75
N SER A 383 10.85 37.94 -31.00
CA SER A 383 11.01 39.11 -30.13
C SER A 383 10.42 40.38 -30.74
N THR A 384 10.59 40.61 -32.04
CA THR A 384 10.10 41.80 -32.75
C THR A 384 9.59 41.49 -34.15
N ASP A 385 8.73 42.38 -34.67
CA ASP A 385 8.25 42.38 -36.06
C ASP A 385 7.80 43.75 -36.54
N ALA A 386 7.60 43.86 -37.86
CA ALA A 386 6.78 44.91 -38.42
C ALA A 386 5.30 44.80 -37.99
N LEU A 387 4.58 45.93 -37.91
CA LEU A 387 3.20 45.99 -37.39
C LEU A 387 2.17 45.17 -38.17
N TRP A 388 2.42 44.90 -39.46
CA TRP A 388 1.53 44.10 -40.30
C TRP A 388 1.60 42.59 -40.00
N VAL A 389 2.62 42.13 -39.26
CA VAL A 389 2.72 40.73 -38.85
C VAL A 389 1.67 40.46 -37.77
N ASN A 390 0.85 39.44 -37.97
CA ASN A 390 -0.11 38.97 -36.98
C ASN A 390 -0.04 37.45 -36.89
N THR A 391 0.90 36.95 -36.09
CA THR A 391 1.12 35.52 -35.89
C THR A 391 1.30 35.24 -34.41
N TYR A 392 1.01 34.01 -34.00
CA TYR A 392 1.25 33.55 -32.64
C TYR A 392 2.77 33.55 -32.35
N PRO A 393 3.24 34.28 -31.32
CA PRO A 393 4.67 34.48 -31.08
C PRO A 393 5.31 33.41 -30.17
N VAL A 394 4.56 32.35 -29.86
CA VAL A 394 4.95 31.29 -28.91
C VAL A 394 5.21 29.99 -29.65
N ASP A 395 6.27 29.28 -29.24
CA ASP A 395 6.56 27.92 -29.67
C ASP A 395 6.04 26.93 -28.62
N VAL A 396 4.85 26.38 -28.88
CA VAL A 396 4.18 25.41 -28.00
C VAL A 396 4.95 24.10 -27.85
N ASN A 397 5.83 23.76 -28.80
CA ASN A 397 6.62 22.52 -28.74
C ASN A 397 7.68 22.55 -27.63
N ARG A 398 7.96 23.72 -27.05
CA ARG A 398 8.80 23.85 -25.85
C ARG A 398 8.12 23.33 -24.59
N ILE A 399 6.79 23.18 -24.60
CA ILE A 399 6.04 22.66 -23.46
C ILE A 399 5.98 21.15 -23.58
N SER A 400 6.61 20.45 -22.64
CA SER A 400 6.54 18.99 -22.62
C SER A 400 5.11 18.46 -22.42
N PRO A 401 4.72 17.33 -23.06
CA PRO A 401 3.42 16.68 -22.82
C PRO A 401 3.16 16.33 -21.34
N LEU A 402 4.22 16.13 -20.55
CA LEU A 402 4.14 15.94 -19.09
C LEU A 402 3.41 17.11 -18.38
N SER A 403 3.35 18.27 -19.02
CA SER A 403 2.78 19.50 -18.46
C SER A 403 1.27 19.60 -18.58
N TYR A 404 0.63 18.76 -19.40
CA TYR A 404 -0.81 18.85 -19.68
C TYR A 404 -1.47 17.54 -20.13
N ALA A 405 -0.78 16.66 -20.85
CA ALA A 405 -1.39 15.46 -21.45
C ALA A 405 -1.44 14.27 -20.49
N SER A 406 -0.33 13.98 -19.79
CA SER A 406 -0.29 12.88 -18.84
C SER A 406 0.89 13.04 -17.89
N PHE A 407 0.59 13.21 -16.60
CA PHE A 407 1.57 13.25 -15.53
C PHE A 407 1.37 12.10 -14.55
N VAL A 408 2.39 11.28 -14.38
CA VAL A 408 2.37 10.13 -13.45
C VAL A 408 3.44 10.32 -12.38
N PRO A 409 3.06 10.69 -11.14
CA PRO A 409 4.02 10.90 -10.06
C PRO A 409 4.60 9.58 -9.54
N LYS A 410 5.85 9.60 -9.06
CA LYS A 410 6.49 8.47 -8.38
C LYS A 410 7.13 8.93 -7.06
N MET A 411 6.80 8.28 -5.95
CA MET A 411 7.38 8.55 -4.64
C MET A 411 7.10 7.44 -3.64
N ASP A 412 7.86 7.42 -2.56
CA ASP A 412 7.73 6.47 -1.45
C ASP A 412 7.90 7.21 -0.12
N VAL A 413 7.00 7.00 0.83
CA VAL A 413 6.98 7.65 2.14
C VAL A 413 6.80 6.59 3.21
N ILE A 414 7.77 6.50 4.13
CA ILE A 414 7.78 5.51 5.21
C ILE A 414 7.66 6.24 6.53
N TYR A 415 6.56 5.98 7.24
CA TYR A 415 6.34 6.41 8.61
C TYR A 415 6.70 5.30 9.58
N LYS A 416 7.16 5.69 10.77
CA LYS A 416 7.36 4.80 11.92
C LYS A 416 6.57 5.29 13.13
N ALA A 417 6.18 4.35 13.97
CA ALA A 417 5.70 4.59 15.33
C ALA A 417 6.46 3.70 16.33
N SER A 418 6.36 4.06 17.62
CA SER A 418 6.99 3.30 18.70
C SER A 418 6.55 1.83 18.69
N PRO A 419 7.43 0.88 19.05
CA PRO A 419 7.08 -0.55 19.15
C PRO A 419 5.90 -0.83 20.09
N THR A 420 5.67 0.03 21.08
CA THR A 420 4.59 -0.06 22.08
C THR A 420 3.50 1.00 21.88
N GLU A 421 3.46 1.67 20.73
CA GLU A 421 2.44 2.69 20.45
C GLU A 421 1.03 2.09 20.44
N THR A 422 0.02 2.83 20.90
CA THR A 422 -1.37 2.33 20.98
C THR A 422 -2.36 3.36 20.43
N GLY A 423 -3.62 2.96 20.24
CA GLY A 423 -4.65 3.82 19.64
C GLY A 423 -4.40 4.09 18.15
N SER A 424 -4.88 5.21 17.62
CA SER A 424 -4.92 5.41 16.17
C SER A 424 -4.20 6.69 15.69
N THR A 425 -3.86 6.69 14.39
CA THR A 425 -3.34 7.85 13.64
C THR A 425 -3.97 7.86 12.26
N ASP A 426 -4.34 9.05 11.79
CA ASP A 426 -4.82 9.24 10.41
C ASP A 426 -3.67 9.72 9.54
N PHE A 427 -3.59 9.16 8.35
CA PHE A 427 -2.66 9.58 7.31
C PHE A 427 -3.46 10.26 6.22
N VAL A 428 -3.12 11.52 5.95
CA VAL A 428 -3.78 12.36 4.93
C VAL A 428 -2.83 12.56 3.77
N ILE A 429 -3.35 12.37 2.56
CA ILE A 429 -2.63 12.53 1.30
C ILE A 429 -3.36 13.59 0.47
N ASP A 430 -2.68 14.70 0.20
CA ASP A 430 -3.18 15.77 -0.66
C ASP A 430 -2.50 15.72 -2.02
N SER A 431 -3.26 15.42 -3.06
CA SER A 431 -2.82 15.44 -4.46
C SER A 431 -3.36 16.67 -5.17
N SER A 432 -2.51 17.46 -5.82
CA SER A 432 -2.95 18.69 -6.45
C SER A 432 -2.19 19.06 -7.71
N VAL A 433 -2.87 19.80 -8.58
CA VAL A 433 -2.31 20.44 -9.77
C VAL A 433 -2.55 21.94 -9.71
N ASN A 434 -1.53 22.73 -10.03
CA ASN A 434 -1.62 24.19 -10.11
C ASN A 434 -1.81 24.63 -11.56
N LEU A 435 -3.06 24.82 -11.95
CA LEU A 435 -3.46 25.23 -13.28
C LEU A 435 -2.96 26.64 -13.58
N ARG A 436 -2.24 26.80 -14.69
CA ARG A 436 -1.71 28.07 -15.17
C ARG A 436 -2.10 28.33 -16.62
N PRO A 437 -3.04 29.24 -16.89
CA PRO A 437 -3.17 29.84 -18.22
C PRO A 437 -1.93 30.66 -18.60
N ILE A 438 -1.58 30.70 -19.89
CA ILE A 438 -0.39 31.41 -20.38
C ILE A 438 -0.83 32.61 -21.22
N TYR A 439 -0.30 33.80 -20.90
CA TYR A 439 -0.63 35.04 -21.59
C TYR A 439 0.62 35.71 -22.15
N ASN A 440 0.56 36.09 -23.42
CA ASN A 440 1.60 36.83 -24.12
C ASN A 440 0.99 38.04 -24.84
N GLY A 441 1.69 39.17 -24.82
CA GLY A 441 1.24 40.41 -25.45
C GLY A 441 2.17 40.88 -26.56
N ALA A 442 1.62 41.61 -27.54
CA ALA A 442 2.41 42.43 -28.46
C ALA A 442 2.28 43.91 -28.07
N TYR A 443 3.42 44.55 -27.87
CA TYR A 443 3.56 45.97 -27.62
C TYR A 443 3.91 46.70 -28.91
N LYS A 444 3.13 47.71 -29.28
CA LYS A 444 3.40 48.59 -30.42
C LYS A 444 4.33 49.71 -29.97
N HIS A 445 5.44 49.88 -30.70
CA HIS A 445 6.40 50.96 -30.50
C HIS A 445 6.29 51.99 -31.63
N TYR A 446 6.19 53.27 -31.27
CA TYR A 446 6.22 54.38 -32.22
C TYR A 446 7.41 55.30 -31.96
N TYR A 447 8.28 55.50 -32.96
CA TYR A 447 9.50 56.32 -32.84
C TYR A 447 9.64 57.34 -33.98
N VAL A 448 8.50 57.89 -34.43
CA VAL A 448 8.37 58.97 -35.44
C VAL A 448 8.74 58.58 -36.87
N PHE A 449 9.92 58.00 -37.09
CA PHE A 449 10.42 57.60 -38.40
C PHE A 449 10.05 56.16 -38.79
N GLY A 450 9.38 55.44 -37.90
CA GLY A 450 8.96 54.06 -38.08
C GLY A 450 8.18 53.55 -36.88
N ALA A 451 7.66 52.34 -37.02
CA ALA A 451 6.98 51.65 -35.95
C ALA A 451 7.20 50.14 -36.09
N HIS A 452 7.27 49.45 -34.96
CA HIS A 452 7.42 48.00 -34.89
C HIS A 452 6.65 47.46 -33.69
N GLN A 453 6.48 46.14 -33.60
CA GLN A 453 5.95 45.49 -32.40
C GLN A 453 7.02 44.64 -31.73
N SER A 454 6.95 44.52 -30.41
CA SER A 454 7.73 43.58 -29.61
C SER A 454 6.82 42.66 -28.82
N TYR A 455 7.25 41.42 -28.57
CA TYR A 455 6.47 40.44 -27.82
C TYR A 455 6.97 40.31 -26.37
N HIS A 456 6.05 40.03 -25.45
CA HIS A 456 6.30 39.89 -24.03
C HIS A 456 5.42 38.79 -23.42
N GLY A 457 5.90 38.10 -22.40
CA GLY A 457 5.13 37.18 -21.57
C GLY A 457 4.72 37.81 -20.23
N PHE A 458 3.52 37.47 -19.75
CA PHE A 458 3.01 37.98 -18.47
C PHE A 458 3.08 36.90 -17.37
N GLU A 459 3.82 37.17 -16.29
CA GLU A 459 4.07 36.21 -15.20
C GLU A 459 3.11 36.31 -14.02
N ASP A 460 2.68 37.53 -13.68
CA ASP A 460 1.78 37.80 -12.54
C ASP A 460 0.31 37.53 -12.88
N THR A 461 0.07 36.45 -13.61
CA THR A 461 -1.21 36.01 -14.14
C THR A 461 -1.92 35.05 -13.18
N PRO A 462 -3.26 34.93 -13.24
CA PRO A 462 -4.00 34.06 -12.32
C PRO A 462 -3.59 32.60 -12.48
N ARG A 463 -3.57 31.89 -11.35
CA ARG A 463 -3.35 30.45 -11.25
C ARG A 463 -4.39 29.87 -10.32
N ARG A 464 -4.81 28.62 -10.53
CA ARG A 464 -5.77 27.94 -9.65
C ARG A 464 -5.25 26.56 -9.28
N ARG A 465 -5.14 26.28 -7.98
CA ARG A 465 -4.83 24.94 -7.50
C ARG A 465 -6.10 24.15 -7.28
N VAL A 466 -6.18 22.98 -7.90
CA VAL A 466 -7.23 21.99 -7.64
C VAL A 466 -6.59 20.84 -6.86
N THR A 467 -7.22 20.43 -5.76
CA THR A 467 -6.71 19.41 -4.84
C THR A 467 -7.77 18.32 -4.65
N LYS A 468 -7.34 17.06 -4.62
CA LYS A 468 -8.12 15.94 -4.07
C LYS A 468 -7.33 15.34 -2.91
N SER A 469 -8.02 15.20 -1.79
CA SER A 469 -7.46 14.62 -0.57
C SER A 469 -8.06 13.24 -0.35
N ALA A 470 -7.27 12.34 0.23
CA ALA A 470 -7.74 11.08 0.76
C ALA A 470 -7.08 10.85 2.13
N SER A 471 -7.79 10.16 3.01
CA SER A 471 -7.27 9.83 4.33
C SER A 471 -7.65 8.42 4.73
N PHE A 472 -6.79 7.78 5.51
CA PHE A 472 -7.06 6.49 6.12
C PHE A 472 -6.55 6.45 7.55
N THR A 473 -7.23 5.68 8.39
CA THR A 473 -6.92 5.53 9.82
C THR A 473 -6.25 4.18 10.07
N VAL A 474 -5.13 4.22 10.79
CA VAL A 474 -4.39 3.04 11.23
C VAL A 474 -4.57 2.86 12.74
N ASP A 475 -4.87 1.64 13.17
CA ASP A 475 -4.87 1.24 14.57
C ASP A 475 -3.55 0.58 14.94
N TRP A 476 -2.76 1.21 15.81
CA TRP A 476 -1.48 0.67 16.24
C TRP A 476 -1.63 -0.63 17.04
N ASP A 477 -2.80 -0.91 17.60
CA ASP A 477 -3.07 -2.16 18.32
C ASP A 477 -3.41 -3.33 17.38
N HIS A 478 -3.47 -3.09 16.06
CA HIS A 478 -3.74 -4.13 15.07
C HIS A 478 -2.69 -5.26 15.11
N PRO A 479 -3.08 -6.55 15.01
CA PRO A 479 -2.20 -7.70 15.21
C PRO A 479 -0.98 -7.73 14.28
N VAL A 480 -1.11 -7.18 13.07
CA VAL A 480 0.01 -7.06 12.10
C VAL A 480 1.23 -6.35 12.71
N PHE A 481 1.01 -5.39 13.61
CA PHE A 481 2.07 -4.60 14.22
C PHE A 481 2.84 -5.31 15.33
N THR A 482 2.47 -6.54 15.65
CA THR A 482 3.30 -7.41 16.48
C THR A 482 4.45 -7.99 15.66
N GLY A 483 4.31 -8.16 14.34
CA GLY A 483 5.32 -8.80 13.48
C GLY A 483 5.45 -10.31 13.67
N GLY A 484 4.60 -10.91 14.51
CA GLY A 484 4.55 -12.35 14.74
C GLY A 484 3.57 -13.06 13.83
N ARG A 485 3.88 -14.31 13.49
CA ARG A 485 2.94 -15.22 12.83
C ARG A 485 2.00 -15.79 13.90
N PRO A 486 0.67 -15.71 13.74
CA PRO A 486 -0.24 -16.24 14.74
C PRO A 486 -0.16 -17.77 14.79
N VAL A 487 -0.25 -18.30 16.00
CA VAL A 487 -0.25 -19.74 16.32
C VAL A 487 -1.46 -20.07 17.18
N ASN A 488 -1.91 -21.33 17.14
CA ASN A 488 -2.93 -21.81 18.07
C ASN A 488 -2.32 -22.51 19.29
N LEU A 489 -3.16 -22.75 20.30
CA LEU A 489 -2.85 -23.61 21.44
C LEU A 489 -3.88 -24.74 21.48
N GLN A 490 -3.46 -25.93 21.07
CA GLN A 490 -4.29 -27.12 20.96
C GLN A 490 -4.12 -28.04 22.16
N LEU A 491 -5.26 -28.47 22.73
CA LEU A 491 -5.35 -29.40 23.85
C LEU A 491 -5.30 -30.84 23.31
N ALA A 492 -4.13 -31.47 23.31
CA ALA A 492 -3.88 -32.67 22.50
C ALA A 492 -4.75 -33.88 22.86
N SER A 493 -5.10 -34.06 24.15
CA SER A 493 -5.98 -35.16 24.58
C SER A 493 -7.47 -34.83 24.47
N PHE A 494 -7.81 -33.61 24.05
CA PHE A 494 -9.19 -33.15 23.93
C PHE A 494 -9.59 -33.01 22.46
N ASN A 495 -9.55 -34.11 21.70
CA ASN A 495 -10.13 -34.28 20.35
C ASN A 495 -10.08 -33.04 19.42
N ASN A 496 -8.87 -32.57 19.08
CA ASN A 496 -8.67 -31.44 18.17
C ASN A 496 -9.35 -30.12 18.62
N ARG A 497 -9.26 -29.83 19.93
CA ARG A 497 -9.79 -28.61 20.51
C ARG A 497 -8.68 -27.58 20.74
N CYS A 498 -8.93 -26.35 20.33
CA CYS A 498 -8.07 -25.20 20.51
C CYS A 498 -8.64 -24.28 21.60
N ILE A 499 -7.75 -23.61 22.32
CA ILE A 499 -8.12 -22.53 23.23
C ILE A 499 -8.69 -21.40 22.38
N GLU A 500 -9.94 -21.01 22.69
CA GLU A 500 -10.63 -19.92 22.06
C GLU A 500 -11.01 -18.86 23.09
N VAL A 501 -10.74 -17.60 22.75
CA VAL A 501 -11.18 -16.45 23.55
C VAL A 501 -12.60 -16.03 23.13
N GLY A 502 -13.55 -16.17 24.05
CA GLY A 502 -14.91 -15.67 23.88
C GLY A 502 -15.01 -14.15 24.16
N GLU A 503 -16.24 -13.64 24.12
CA GLU A 503 -16.51 -12.27 24.56
C GLU A 503 -16.08 -12.07 26.02
N GLN A 504 -15.57 -10.86 26.34
CA GLN A 504 -15.04 -10.49 27.65
C GLN A 504 -13.74 -11.23 28.07
N GLY A 505 -13.12 -12.00 27.16
CA GLY A 505 -11.82 -12.62 27.40
C GLY A 505 -11.87 -14.03 28.00
N ARG A 506 -13.06 -14.61 28.20
CA ARG A 506 -13.21 -15.96 28.77
C ARG A 506 -12.62 -17.03 27.87
N LEU A 507 -11.91 -17.99 28.44
CA LEU A 507 -11.31 -19.10 27.71
C LEU A 507 -12.26 -20.29 27.63
N THR A 508 -12.36 -20.86 26.44
CA THR A 508 -13.11 -22.09 26.16
C THR A 508 -12.32 -23.00 25.23
N ALA A 509 -12.65 -24.29 25.21
CA ALA A 509 -12.03 -25.26 24.31
C ALA A 509 -13.00 -25.63 23.17
N ASN A 510 -12.73 -25.12 21.97
CA ASN A 510 -13.57 -25.30 20.79
C ASN A 510 -12.83 -26.04 19.68
N THR A 511 -13.55 -26.57 18.70
CA THR A 511 -12.92 -27.26 17.57
C THR A 511 -11.95 -26.30 16.89
N CYS A 512 -10.72 -26.77 16.63
CA CYS A 512 -9.69 -25.96 15.99
C CYS A 512 -10.15 -25.50 14.60
N ASP A 513 -10.05 -24.18 14.36
CA ASP A 513 -10.30 -23.53 13.08
C ASP A 513 -9.16 -22.54 12.80
N ASN A 514 -8.36 -22.85 11.78
CA ASN A 514 -7.18 -22.08 11.42
C ASN A 514 -7.49 -20.70 10.83
N GLN A 515 -8.75 -20.41 10.50
CA GLN A 515 -9.21 -19.09 10.02
C GLN A 515 -9.75 -18.21 11.15
N ARG A 516 -9.92 -18.77 12.36
CA ARG A 516 -10.60 -18.09 13.47
C ARG A 516 -9.60 -17.32 14.34
N ALA A 517 -9.56 -16.00 14.18
CA ALA A 517 -8.65 -15.12 14.93
C ALA A 517 -8.77 -15.23 16.47
N ALA A 518 -9.93 -15.66 16.99
CA ALA A 518 -10.16 -15.90 18.42
C ALA A 518 -9.39 -17.12 18.97
N GLN A 519 -8.88 -18.00 18.11
CA GLN A 519 -8.03 -19.14 18.49
C GLN A 519 -6.54 -18.88 18.21
N SER A 520 -6.22 -17.71 17.67
CA SER A 520 -4.88 -17.32 17.28
C SER A 520 -4.22 -16.46 18.35
N PHE A 521 -2.96 -16.77 18.62
CA PHE A 521 -2.09 -16.08 19.58
C PHE A 521 -0.76 -15.73 18.94
N ILE A 522 -0.15 -14.65 19.39
CA ILE A 522 1.21 -14.27 19.04
C ILE A 522 2.09 -14.60 20.23
N TYR A 523 3.08 -15.46 20.01
CA TYR A 523 4.09 -15.80 21.01
C TYR A 523 5.23 -14.78 20.96
N ASP A 524 5.15 -13.76 21.81
CA ASP A 524 5.93 -12.54 21.68
C ASP A 524 7.39 -12.65 22.21
N GLN A 525 8.14 -11.53 22.16
CA GLN A 525 9.54 -11.44 22.61
C GLN A 525 9.73 -11.85 24.07
N LEU A 526 8.72 -11.65 24.91
CA LEU A 526 8.75 -11.96 26.34
C LEU A 526 8.32 -13.41 26.63
N GLY A 527 7.90 -14.15 25.60
CA GLY A 527 7.30 -15.47 25.73
C GLY A 527 5.86 -15.41 26.24
N ARG A 528 5.11 -14.34 25.95
CA ARG A 528 3.68 -14.27 26.28
C ARG A 528 2.86 -14.77 25.11
N TYR A 529 1.74 -15.43 25.39
CA TYR A 529 0.72 -15.72 24.39
C TYR A 529 -0.30 -14.59 24.37
N VAL A 530 -0.09 -13.64 23.46
CA VAL A 530 -0.95 -12.47 23.26
C VAL A 530 -2.07 -12.83 22.29
N SER A 531 -3.33 -12.51 22.58
CA SER A 531 -4.42 -12.81 21.67
C SER A 531 -4.31 -12.00 20.37
N ALA A 532 -4.45 -12.66 19.21
CA ALA A 532 -4.47 -12.00 17.91
C ALA A 532 -5.82 -11.29 17.64
N SER A 533 -6.91 -11.62 18.34
CA SER A 533 -8.17 -10.87 18.23
C SER A 533 -8.21 -9.62 19.13
N ASN A 534 -7.37 -9.59 20.17
CA ASN A 534 -7.19 -8.47 21.07
C ASN A 534 -5.80 -8.46 21.71
N THR A 535 -4.89 -7.64 21.17
CA THR A 535 -3.48 -7.56 21.58
C THR A 535 -3.26 -7.02 23.01
N LYS A 536 -4.33 -6.59 23.69
CA LYS A 536 -4.31 -6.17 25.09
C LYS A 536 -4.48 -7.33 26.08
N LEU A 537 -4.83 -8.52 25.59
CA LEU A 537 -5.12 -9.69 26.41
C LEU A 537 -4.06 -10.79 26.22
N CYS A 538 -3.61 -11.34 27.35
CA CYS A 538 -2.53 -12.32 27.45
C CYS A 538 -2.96 -13.53 28.27
N LEU A 539 -2.45 -14.72 27.93
CA LEU A 539 -2.63 -15.92 28.72
C LEU A 539 -1.84 -15.80 30.04
N ASP A 540 -2.52 -15.92 31.17
CA ASP A 540 -1.95 -15.70 32.51
C ASP A 540 -2.14 -16.93 33.40
N GLY A 541 -1.05 -17.49 33.91
CA GLY A 541 -1.07 -18.62 34.84
C GLY A 541 -1.75 -18.30 36.18
N ALA A 542 -1.92 -17.02 36.53
CA ALA A 542 -2.64 -16.60 37.74
C ALA A 542 -4.17 -16.71 37.60
N GLY A 543 -4.70 -16.81 36.38
CA GLY A 543 -6.13 -16.93 36.08
C GLY A 543 -6.35 -17.48 34.68
N LEU A 544 -6.49 -18.81 34.57
CA LEU A 544 -6.62 -19.54 33.31
C LEU A 544 -8.07 -19.74 32.85
N ASP A 545 -9.03 -19.14 33.54
CA ASP A 545 -10.45 -19.06 33.15
C ASP A 545 -10.71 -17.97 32.09
N SER A 546 -9.85 -16.95 32.04
CA SER A 546 -9.95 -15.81 31.12
C SER A 546 -8.58 -15.20 30.82
N LEU A 547 -8.41 -14.64 29.62
CA LEU A 547 -7.22 -13.85 29.31
C LEU A 547 -7.21 -12.56 30.14
N GLN A 548 -6.03 -12.20 30.62
CA GLN A 548 -5.83 -11.03 31.47
C GLN A 548 -5.19 -9.88 30.68
N ALA A 549 -5.26 -8.66 31.22
CA ALA A 549 -4.54 -7.53 30.65
C ALA A 549 -3.04 -7.83 30.56
N CYS A 550 -2.46 -7.64 29.38
CA CYS A 550 -1.05 -7.89 29.14
C CYS A 550 -0.19 -7.00 30.03
N SER A 551 0.73 -7.62 30.77
CA SER A 551 1.61 -6.97 31.73
C SER A 551 3.03 -7.52 31.63
N GLN A 552 3.91 -7.10 32.55
CA GLN A 552 5.28 -7.62 32.67
C GLN A 552 5.38 -8.83 33.61
N ASN A 553 4.26 -9.29 34.17
CA ASN A 553 4.22 -10.38 35.14
C ASN A 553 4.81 -11.67 34.58
N LEU A 554 5.60 -12.37 35.40
CA LEU A 554 6.19 -13.66 35.02
C LEU A 554 5.13 -14.75 34.82
N THR A 555 3.96 -14.61 35.44
CA THR A 555 2.83 -15.54 35.28
C THR A 555 2.24 -15.52 33.87
N GLN A 556 2.51 -14.46 33.08
CA GLN A 556 2.10 -14.37 31.67
C GLN A 556 3.14 -14.90 30.69
N ARG A 557 4.33 -15.29 31.19
CA ARG A 557 5.44 -15.77 30.36
C ARG A 557 5.49 -17.28 30.41
N TRP A 558 5.66 -17.87 29.24
CA TRP A 558 5.58 -19.31 29.00
C TRP A 558 6.82 -19.78 28.24
N GLU A 559 7.28 -20.99 28.54
CA GLU A 559 8.44 -21.61 27.89
C GLU A 559 8.18 -23.09 27.60
N TRP A 560 8.45 -23.49 26.37
CA TRP A 560 8.36 -24.89 25.97
C TRP A 560 9.51 -25.69 26.56
N ARG A 561 9.20 -26.85 27.13
CA ARG A 561 10.23 -27.83 27.52
C ARG A 561 10.75 -28.54 26.27
N GLU A 562 12.08 -28.54 26.12
CA GLU A 562 12.74 -29.06 24.93
C GLU A 562 12.43 -30.55 24.72
N GLY A 563 12.09 -30.95 23.49
CA GLY A 563 11.77 -32.33 23.14
C GLY A 563 10.40 -32.82 23.64
N THR A 564 9.55 -31.97 24.23
CA THR A 564 8.22 -32.35 24.72
C THR A 564 7.10 -31.45 24.19
N ASP A 565 5.86 -31.84 24.50
CA ASP A 565 4.64 -31.04 24.26
C ASP A 565 4.20 -30.29 25.54
N GLU A 566 5.13 -30.01 26.45
CA GLU A 566 4.84 -29.35 27.72
C GLU A 566 5.17 -27.86 27.66
N LEU A 567 4.18 -27.02 27.96
CA LEU A 567 4.33 -25.56 28.05
C LEU A 567 4.41 -25.13 29.52
N GLY A 568 5.60 -24.77 29.98
CA GLY A 568 5.87 -24.34 31.35
C GLY A 568 5.57 -22.87 31.60
N ASN A 569 5.09 -22.54 32.79
CA ASN A 569 4.95 -21.16 33.28
C ASN A 569 6.27 -20.69 33.91
N VAL A 570 6.76 -19.52 33.52
CA VAL A 570 8.07 -19.01 33.98
C VAL A 570 8.05 -18.67 35.48
N TYR A 571 6.90 -18.29 36.05
CA TYR A 571 6.81 -17.91 37.46
C TYR A 571 6.86 -19.11 38.41
N SER A 572 6.00 -20.10 38.21
CA SER A 572 5.90 -21.27 39.12
C SER A 572 6.74 -22.47 38.68
N GLY A 573 7.15 -22.54 37.41
CA GLY A 573 7.81 -23.71 36.82
C GLY A 573 6.87 -24.88 36.51
N GLU A 574 5.59 -24.74 36.85
CA GLU A 574 4.52 -25.71 36.56
C GLU A 574 4.14 -25.69 35.08
N VAL A 575 3.47 -26.74 34.62
CA VAL A 575 3.09 -26.93 33.22
C VAL A 575 1.61 -26.62 33.02
N LEU A 576 1.27 -25.98 31.89
CA LEU A 576 -0.10 -25.83 31.43
C LEU A 576 -0.70 -27.20 31.17
N GLY A 577 -1.67 -27.57 31.99
CA GLY A 577 -2.46 -28.78 31.84
C GLY A 577 -3.90 -28.46 31.50
N HIS A 578 -4.60 -29.48 31.00
CA HIS A 578 -6.03 -29.43 30.78
C HIS A 578 -6.70 -30.74 31.20
N ASP A 579 -7.92 -30.64 31.70
CA ASP A 579 -8.77 -31.81 31.97
C ASP A 579 -9.14 -32.51 30.64
N LYS A 580 -9.00 -33.83 30.61
CA LYS A 580 -9.22 -34.66 29.41
C LYS A 580 -10.69 -34.75 28.98
N GLN A 581 -11.64 -34.39 29.84
CA GLN A 581 -13.08 -34.47 29.60
C GLN A 581 -13.73 -33.08 29.46
N THR A 582 -13.30 -32.10 30.23
CA THR A 582 -13.90 -30.75 30.21
C THR A 582 -13.08 -29.74 29.40
N GLY A 583 -11.77 -29.98 29.25
CA GLY A 583 -10.84 -29.01 28.65
C GLY A 583 -10.50 -27.82 29.56
N GLU A 584 -10.90 -27.86 30.84
CA GLU A 584 -10.57 -26.81 31.82
C GLU A 584 -9.05 -26.73 32.03
N LEU A 585 -8.53 -25.51 32.01
CA LEU A 585 -7.09 -25.23 32.07
C LEU A 585 -6.60 -25.07 33.52
N GLY A 586 -5.38 -25.51 33.80
CA GLY A 586 -4.75 -25.34 35.10
C GLY A 586 -3.22 -25.44 35.04
N LEU A 587 -2.56 -25.14 36.16
CA LEU A 587 -1.12 -25.35 36.34
C LEU A 587 -0.87 -26.60 37.18
N TYR A 588 0.04 -27.45 36.72
CA TYR A 588 0.32 -28.74 37.34
C TYR A 588 1.81 -29.07 37.33
N SER A 589 2.28 -29.76 38.37
CA SER A 589 3.65 -30.28 38.43
C SER A 589 3.86 -31.58 37.62
N SER A 590 2.80 -32.37 37.42
CA SER A 590 2.81 -33.64 36.68
C SER A 590 1.42 -34.00 36.15
N SER A 591 1.36 -34.85 35.12
CA SER A 591 0.09 -35.36 34.55
C SER A 591 -0.61 -36.36 35.47
N SER A 592 -1.93 -36.49 35.34
CA SER A 592 -2.73 -37.49 36.07
C SER A 592 -3.65 -38.29 35.13
N ASP A 593 -4.46 -39.18 35.70
CA ASP A 593 -5.47 -39.92 34.92
C ASP A 593 -6.51 -38.98 34.30
N THR A 594 -6.83 -37.86 34.95
CA THR A 594 -7.82 -36.88 34.49
C THR A 594 -7.21 -35.69 33.75
N VAL A 595 -5.95 -35.35 33.99
CA VAL A 595 -5.28 -34.15 33.43
C VAL A 595 -4.15 -34.54 32.48
N SER A 596 -4.08 -33.87 31.34
CA SER A 596 -2.99 -33.98 30.37
C SER A 596 -2.17 -32.70 30.34
N LEU A 597 -0.86 -32.84 30.19
CA LEU A 597 0.08 -31.73 30.04
C LEU A 597 0.51 -31.47 28.59
N ARG A 598 -0.08 -32.22 27.64
CA ARG A 598 0.29 -32.15 26.23
C ARG A 598 -0.46 -31.02 25.52
N THR A 599 0.26 -29.93 25.26
CA THR A 599 -0.20 -28.81 24.44
C THR A 599 0.51 -28.86 23.09
N ILE A 600 -0.24 -28.77 22.00
CA ILE A 600 0.30 -28.68 20.65
C ILE A 600 0.12 -27.24 20.16
N THR A 601 1.02 -26.78 19.31
CA THR A 601 0.91 -25.47 18.66
C THR A 601 1.30 -25.58 17.20
N ALA A 602 0.53 -24.92 16.34
CA ALA A 602 0.78 -24.82 14.91
C ALA A 602 0.51 -23.39 14.44
N TYR A 603 1.15 -22.98 13.35
CA TYR A 603 0.77 -21.74 12.68
C TYR A 603 -0.68 -21.85 12.20
N THR A 604 -1.45 -20.79 12.44
CA THR A 604 -2.78 -20.67 11.84
C THR A 604 -2.64 -20.07 10.44
N ASP A 605 -3.44 -20.58 9.49
CA ASP A 605 -3.24 -20.38 8.07
C ASP A 605 -3.78 -19.02 7.60
N VAL A 606 -3.03 -17.99 7.95
CA VAL A 606 -3.15 -16.64 7.39
C VAL A 606 -2.08 -16.36 6.34
N PHE A 607 -1.05 -17.21 6.18
CA PHE A 607 0.02 -17.05 5.19
C PHE A 607 0.56 -18.42 4.72
N ASN A 608 0.70 -18.60 3.40
CA ASN A 608 1.08 -19.84 2.73
C ASN A 608 2.57 -20.24 2.97
N VAL A 609 2.97 -21.44 2.51
CA VAL A 609 4.35 -21.96 2.58
C VAL A 609 5.03 -21.82 1.21
N GLN A 610 6.33 -21.47 1.17
CA GLN A 610 7.14 -21.29 -0.04
C GLN A 610 8.13 -22.45 -0.22
N GLU A 611 8.43 -22.82 -1.47
CA GLU A 611 9.48 -23.79 -1.82
C GLU A 611 10.83 -23.07 -2.02
N SER A 612 11.94 -23.68 -1.58
CA SER A 612 13.28 -23.05 -1.60
C SER A 612 14.40 -24.04 -1.94
N SER A 613 15.52 -23.54 -2.47
CA SER A 613 16.76 -24.32 -2.59
C SER A 613 17.32 -24.69 -1.21
N PRO A 614 18.28 -25.62 -1.07
CA PRO A 614 19.15 -25.67 0.09
C PRO A 614 19.95 -24.36 0.25
N VAL A 615 20.43 -24.08 1.46
CA VAL A 615 21.46 -23.04 1.66
C VAL A 615 22.76 -23.53 1.05
N LEU A 616 23.35 -22.72 0.17
CA LEU A 616 24.61 -22.99 -0.51
C LEU A 616 25.74 -22.22 0.19
N GLY A 617 26.79 -22.91 0.66
CA GLY A 617 27.85 -22.32 1.49
C GLY A 617 27.57 -22.40 3.00
N PHE A 618 27.83 -21.33 3.74
CA PHE A 618 27.78 -21.31 5.21
C PHE A 618 26.67 -20.39 5.75
N THR A 619 25.94 -20.86 6.76
CA THR A 619 24.96 -20.06 7.52
C THR A 619 25.64 -19.23 8.62
N GLN A 620 26.51 -18.29 8.23
CA GLN A 620 27.27 -17.43 9.14
C GLN A 620 27.03 -15.95 8.85
N GLY A 621 27.03 -15.12 9.89
CA GLY A 621 26.77 -13.68 9.74
C GLY A 621 25.29 -13.31 9.80
N ILE A 622 24.97 -12.10 9.33
CA ILE A 622 23.62 -11.53 9.28
C ILE A 622 22.92 -12.05 8.02
N ILE A 623 21.65 -12.39 8.14
CA ILE A 623 20.82 -12.86 7.02
C ILE A 623 20.01 -11.68 6.50
N ASN A 624 20.11 -11.39 5.19
CA ASN A 624 19.23 -10.45 4.51
C ASN A 624 18.45 -11.16 3.40
N GLN A 625 17.16 -10.90 3.33
CA GLN A 625 16.28 -11.45 2.31
C GLN A 625 15.78 -10.37 1.35
N GLN A 626 15.78 -10.66 0.05
CA GLN A 626 15.35 -9.73 -1.00
C GLN A 626 14.51 -10.43 -2.05
N SER A 627 13.45 -9.76 -2.53
CA SER A 627 12.70 -10.22 -3.70
C SER A 627 13.42 -9.87 -5.00
N ILE A 628 13.43 -10.78 -5.97
CA ILE A 628 14.05 -10.55 -7.28
C ILE A 628 13.25 -9.49 -8.04
N GLY A 629 13.97 -8.52 -8.62
CA GLY A 629 13.40 -7.46 -9.44
C GLY A 629 12.83 -7.96 -10.77
N GLN A 630 12.02 -7.12 -11.43
CA GLN A 630 11.43 -7.42 -12.74
C GLN A 630 12.47 -7.76 -13.82
N GLU A 631 13.70 -7.27 -13.70
CA GLU A 631 14.79 -7.57 -14.62
C GLU A 631 15.28 -9.02 -14.52
N SER A 632 14.88 -9.77 -13.48
CA SER A 632 15.28 -11.16 -13.24
C SER A 632 16.81 -11.33 -13.25
N ARG A 633 17.52 -10.39 -12.61
CA ARG A 633 18.99 -10.40 -12.49
C ARG A 633 19.43 -10.46 -11.04
N LEU A 634 20.56 -11.14 -10.80
CA LEU A 634 21.33 -11.09 -9.58
C LEU A 634 22.54 -10.18 -9.80
N TYR A 635 22.75 -9.22 -8.91
CA TYR A 635 23.92 -8.34 -8.92
C TYR A 635 24.95 -8.85 -7.92
N VAL A 636 26.21 -8.84 -8.35
CA VAL A 636 27.30 -9.49 -7.63
C VAL A 636 28.52 -8.57 -7.61
N ARG A 637 29.12 -8.36 -6.45
CA ARG A 637 30.51 -7.91 -6.33
C ARG A 637 31.37 -9.11 -6.02
N ALA A 638 32.36 -9.37 -6.87
CA ALA A 638 33.25 -10.50 -6.68
C ALA A 638 34.68 -10.21 -7.15
N GLY A 639 35.61 -10.95 -6.55
CA GLY A 639 37.02 -11.00 -6.91
C GLY A 639 37.59 -12.38 -6.60
N ALA A 640 38.44 -12.46 -5.57
CA ALA A 640 38.97 -13.73 -5.07
C ALA A 640 37.91 -14.59 -4.35
N ALA A 641 36.88 -13.94 -3.80
CA ALA A 641 35.67 -14.55 -3.25
C ALA A 641 34.44 -13.74 -3.69
N ILE A 642 33.26 -14.03 -3.13
CA ILE A 642 32.05 -13.23 -3.34
C ILE A 642 31.95 -12.17 -2.25
N ASP A 643 32.17 -10.92 -2.61
CA ASP A 643 32.15 -9.77 -1.69
C ASP A 643 30.72 -9.41 -1.30
N ALA A 644 29.80 -9.28 -2.26
CA ALA A 644 28.41 -8.93 -2.00
C ALA A 644 27.44 -9.47 -3.06
N LEU A 645 26.20 -9.72 -2.65
CA LEU A 645 25.09 -10.13 -3.52
C LEU A 645 23.87 -9.22 -3.31
N GLY A 646 23.01 -9.08 -4.31
CA GLY A 646 21.77 -8.33 -4.17
C GLY A 646 20.86 -8.43 -5.39
N SER A 647 19.59 -8.08 -5.20
CA SER A 647 18.57 -8.00 -6.25
C SER A 647 18.74 -6.78 -7.17
N THR A 648 19.47 -5.76 -6.71
CA THR A 648 19.79 -4.52 -7.45
C THR A 648 21.20 -4.03 -7.13
N PRO A 649 21.83 -3.18 -7.98
CA PRO A 649 23.17 -2.64 -7.70
C PRO A 649 23.26 -1.83 -6.40
N ASP A 650 22.17 -1.17 -6.00
CA ASP A 650 22.11 -0.29 -4.85
C ASP A 650 21.67 -1.01 -3.55
N GLN A 651 21.36 -2.30 -3.64
CA GLN A 651 20.90 -3.16 -2.53
C GLN A 651 21.82 -4.36 -2.32
N LEU A 652 23.13 -4.18 -2.54
CA LEU A 652 24.12 -5.22 -2.29
C LEU A 652 24.35 -5.42 -0.79
N VAL A 653 24.35 -6.69 -0.36
CA VAL A 653 24.60 -7.14 1.01
C VAL A 653 25.92 -7.89 1.05
N GLY A 654 26.82 -7.46 1.93
CA GLY A 654 28.19 -7.95 2.07
C GLY A 654 29.20 -6.80 2.06
N GLY A 655 30.45 -7.09 1.71
CA GLY A 655 31.54 -6.11 1.69
C GLY A 655 31.55 -5.19 0.47
N GLN A 656 32.39 -4.16 0.56
CA GLN A 656 32.54 -3.13 -0.49
C GLN A 656 33.61 -3.46 -1.54
N GLY A 657 34.31 -4.60 -1.38
CA GLY A 657 35.33 -5.07 -2.30
C GLY A 657 34.77 -5.56 -3.64
N GLY A 658 35.61 -6.26 -4.40
CA GLY A 658 35.24 -6.88 -5.67
C GLY A 658 34.88 -5.92 -6.80
N SER A 659 34.66 -6.49 -7.98
CA SER A 659 34.14 -5.78 -9.16
C SER A 659 32.66 -6.09 -9.36
N LEU A 660 31.85 -5.07 -9.67
CA LEU A 660 30.42 -5.23 -9.89
C LEU A 660 30.14 -5.93 -11.23
N THR A 661 29.34 -6.98 -11.19
CA THR A 661 28.84 -7.74 -12.33
C THR A 661 27.37 -8.12 -12.12
N SER A 662 26.73 -8.71 -13.13
CA SER A 662 25.35 -9.22 -13.03
C SER A 662 25.18 -10.56 -13.72
N VAL A 663 24.28 -11.36 -13.17
CA VAL A 663 23.91 -12.70 -13.64
C VAL A 663 22.43 -12.71 -13.98
N GLU A 664 22.07 -13.35 -15.09
CA GLU A 664 20.66 -13.53 -15.49
C GLU A 664 20.07 -14.74 -14.74
N LEU A 665 18.88 -14.59 -14.17
CA LEU A 665 18.21 -15.67 -13.44
C LEU A 665 17.15 -16.39 -14.28
N SER A 666 16.74 -15.83 -15.41
CA SER A 666 15.86 -16.50 -16.37
C SER A 666 16.55 -17.70 -17.02
N GLY A 667 15.86 -18.84 -17.03
CA GLY A 667 16.36 -20.05 -17.69
C GLY A 667 17.51 -20.74 -16.98
N VAL A 668 17.79 -20.40 -15.71
CA VAL A 668 18.73 -21.17 -14.88
C VAL A 668 18.17 -22.57 -14.64
N LYS A 669 19.00 -23.58 -14.88
CA LYS A 669 18.70 -24.99 -14.65
C LYS A 669 19.32 -25.52 -13.36
N SER A 670 20.53 -25.09 -13.04
CA SER A 670 21.22 -25.49 -11.82
C SER A 670 22.22 -24.45 -11.35
N ILE A 671 22.43 -24.40 -10.04
CA ILE A 671 23.41 -23.53 -9.38
C ILE A 671 24.42 -24.42 -8.64
N THR A 672 25.70 -24.14 -8.80
CA THR A 672 26.78 -24.82 -8.05
C THR A 672 27.60 -23.79 -7.30
N ALA A 673 27.62 -23.90 -5.98
CA ALA A 673 28.44 -23.09 -5.10
C ALA A 673 29.77 -23.79 -4.79
N THR A 674 30.84 -23.02 -4.66
CA THR A 674 32.13 -23.50 -4.16
C THR A 674 32.50 -22.70 -2.92
N SER A 675 32.72 -23.41 -1.80
CA SER A 675 33.02 -22.84 -0.49
C SER A 675 34.21 -23.58 0.15
N GLY A 676 34.90 -22.95 1.10
CA GLY A 676 36.04 -23.60 1.77
C GLY A 676 36.94 -22.62 2.52
N ASP A 677 38.14 -23.07 2.89
CA ASP A 677 39.13 -22.25 3.60
C ASP A 677 39.75 -21.26 2.62
N PHE A 678 39.47 -19.97 2.82
CA PHE A 678 39.92 -18.91 1.95
C PHE A 678 41.37 -18.54 2.26
N GLN A 679 42.19 -18.38 1.21
CA GLN A 679 43.62 -18.08 1.34
C GLN A 679 43.92 -16.86 2.22
N TYR A 680 43.01 -15.89 2.25
CA TYR A 680 43.18 -14.64 2.99
C TYR A 680 42.47 -14.65 4.37
N GLY A 681 41.87 -15.76 4.77
CA GLY A 681 41.35 -15.97 6.12
C GLY A 681 39.88 -16.41 6.20
N GLY A 682 39.63 -17.37 7.09
CA GLY A 682 38.30 -17.88 7.40
C GLY A 682 37.71 -18.78 6.31
N GLN A 683 36.48 -19.24 6.55
CA GLN A 683 35.70 -20.02 5.60
C GLN A 683 34.75 -19.10 4.84
N GLN A 684 34.73 -19.22 3.51
CA GLN A 684 34.03 -18.28 2.64
C GLN A 684 33.31 -19.00 1.50
N LEU A 685 32.23 -18.40 0.98
CA LEU A 685 31.68 -18.73 -0.32
C LEU A 685 32.53 -18.01 -1.38
N VAL A 686 33.29 -18.78 -2.17
CA VAL A 686 34.28 -18.20 -3.09
C VAL A 686 33.81 -18.11 -4.53
N ALA A 687 32.85 -18.96 -4.95
CA ALA A 687 32.30 -18.91 -6.29
C ALA A 687 30.86 -19.45 -6.39
N LEU A 688 30.09 -18.93 -7.34
CA LEU A 688 28.80 -19.45 -7.78
C LEU A 688 28.83 -19.65 -9.29
N THR A 689 28.43 -20.83 -9.75
CA THR A 689 28.33 -21.17 -11.18
C THR A 689 26.88 -21.48 -11.53
N PHE A 690 26.32 -20.71 -12.46
CA PHE A 690 24.97 -20.84 -12.96
C PHE A 690 25.01 -21.58 -14.29
N THR A 691 24.27 -22.68 -14.40
CA THR A 691 24.09 -23.43 -15.65
C THR A 691 22.67 -23.22 -16.16
N TYR A 692 22.53 -22.81 -17.41
CA TYR A 692 21.24 -22.49 -18.02
C TYR A 692 20.68 -23.66 -18.83
N GLN A 693 19.39 -23.61 -19.16
CA GLN A 693 18.70 -24.62 -19.95
C GLN A 693 19.31 -24.81 -21.34
N ASP A 694 19.88 -23.76 -21.92
CA ASP A 694 20.58 -23.77 -23.22
C ASP A 694 22.02 -24.34 -23.14
N GLY A 695 22.49 -24.72 -21.95
CA GLY A 695 23.83 -25.24 -21.70
C GLY A 695 24.90 -24.18 -21.45
N ARG A 696 24.57 -22.88 -21.54
CA ARG A 696 25.47 -21.79 -21.16
C ARG A 696 25.83 -21.92 -19.67
N GLN A 697 27.04 -21.49 -19.32
CA GLN A 697 27.47 -21.35 -17.94
C GLN A 697 28.00 -19.96 -17.67
N GLN A 698 27.74 -19.45 -16.46
CA GLN A 698 28.28 -18.19 -15.98
C GLN A 698 28.75 -18.36 -14.55
N THR A 699 30.01 -18.00 -14.27
CA THR A 699 30.61 -18.06 -12.93
C THR A 699 30.89 -16.67 -12.40
N VAL A 700 30.65 -16.46 -11.12
CA VAL A 700 31.06 -15.28 -10.34
C VAL A 700 31.93 -15.72 -9.17
N GLY A 701 32.91 -14.90 -8.80
CA GLY A 701 33.95 -15.27 -7.84
C GLY A 701 35.07 -16.12 -8.47
N SER A 702 35.89 -16.76 -7.63
CA SER A 702 37.04 -17.53 -8.08
C SER A 702 37.29 -18.77 -7.23
N LYS A 703 37.53 -19.90 -7.89
CA LYS A 703 37.94 -21.16 -7.24
C LYS A 703 39.45 -21.25 -6.99
N ALA A 704 40.23 -20.23 -7.37
CA ALA A 704 41.69 -20.29 -7.31
C ALA A 704 42.28 -20.02 -5.91
N TYR A 705 41.49 -19.43 -5.01
CA TYR A 705 41.95 -18.91 -3.71
C TYR A 705 41.36 -19.67 -2.52
N VAL A 706 40.96 -20.93 -2.74
CA VAL A 706 40.32 -21.78 -1.73
C VAL A 706 41.06 -23.11 -1.57
N SER A 707 41.28 -23.51 -0.32
CA SER A 707 41.68 -24.88 0.04
C SER A 707 40.55 -25.60 0.75
N ASN A 708 40.59 -26.94 0.79
CA ASN A 708 39.53 -27.77 1.35
C ASN A 708 38.14 -27.46 0.76
N ALA A 709 38.10 -27.22 -0.56
CA ALA A 709 36.91 -26.78 -1.25
C ALA A 709 35.78 -27.84 -1.21
N HIS A 710 34.56 -27.37 -0.96
CA HIS A 710 33.32 -28.12 -1.05
C HIS A 710 32.45 -27.55 -2.18
N GLU A 711 31.69 -28.41 -2.85
CA GLU A 711 30.74 -28.00 -3.89
C GLU A 711 29.32 -28.42 -3.53
N ASP A 712 28.45 -27.43 -3.35
CA ASP A 712 27.01 -27.63 -3.17
C ASP A 712 26.31 -27.42 -4.52
N ARG A 713 25.59 -28.43 -5.00
CA ARG A 713 24.83 -28.35 -6.25
C ARG A 713 23.33 -28.37 -5.97
N PHE A 714 22.62 -27.40 -6.55
CA PHE A 714 21.16 -27.35 -6.56
C PHE A 714 20.66 -27.37 -8.01
N ASP A 715 19.87 -28.39 -8.34
CA ASP A 715 19.15 -28.48 -9.61
C ASP A 715 17.72 -27.95 -9.39
N LEU A 716 17.33 -26.93 -10.17
CA LEU A 716 16.01 -26.32 -10.05
C LEU A 716 14.96 -27.31 -10.60
N PRO A 717 13.77 -27.43 -9.96
CA PRO A 717 12.64 -28.16 -10.54
C PRO A 717 12.25 -27.60 -11.91
N ASP A 718 11.67 -28.46 -12.75
CA ASP A 718 11.26 -28.07 -14.09
C ASP A 718 10.30 -26.87 -14.06
N ALA A 719 10.62 -25.84 -14.86
CA ALA A 719 9.91 -24.56 -14.95
C ALA A 719 9.89 -23.69 -13.69
N ALA A 720 10.64 -24.03 -12.63
CA ALA A 720 10.76 -23.19 -11.45
C ALA A 720 11.47 -21.86 -11.75
N LYS A 721 11.04 -20.78 -11.09
CA LYS A 721 11.67 -19.46 -11.19
C LYS A 721 12.20 -19.04 -9.84
N ILE A 722 13.39 -18.42 -9.83
CA ILE A 722 13.94 -17.83 -8.61
C ILE A 722 13.18 -16.52 -8.35
N THR A 723 12.53 -16.42 -7.19
CA THR A 723 11.69 -15.26 -6.82
C THR A 723 12.26 -14.47 -5.65
N GLN A 724 13.05 -15.08 -4.77
CA GLN A 724 13.73 -14.38 -3.68
C GLN A 724 15.15 -14.92 -3.44
N LEU A 725 15.94 -14.10 -2.74
CA LEU A 725 17.30 -14.39 -2.30
C LEU A 725 17.35 -14.29 -0.78
N LYS A 726 17.98 -15.23 -0.10
CA LYS A 726 18.46 -15.07 1.28
C LYS A 726 19.97 -15.12 1.28
N ILE A 727 20.60 -14.11 1.85
CA ILE A 727 22.04 -13.88 1.76
C ILE A 727 22.59 -13.82 3.19
N TRP A 728 23.54 -14.69 3.50
CA TRP A 728 24.31 -14.69 4.74
C TRP A 728 25.62 -13.95 4.49
N ALA A 729 25.86 -12.85 5.22
CA ALA A 729 27.08 -12.06 5.05
C ALA A 729 27.56 -11.44 6.37
N ASP A 730 28.86 -11.11 6.41
CA ASP A 730 29.42 -10.18 7.38
C ASP A 730 29.82 -8.86 6.69
N ASP A 731 30.54 -7.99 7.40
CA ASP A 731 30.99 -6.69 6.88
C ASP A 731 31.97 -6.80 5.68
N TRP A 732 32.48 -8.01 5.37
CA TRP A 732 33.54 -8.23 4.40
C TRP A 732 33.10 -9.08 3.21
N LEU A 733 32.43 -10.22 3.45
CA LEU A 733 32.18 -11.23 2.42
C LEU A 733 30.84 -11.94 2.65
N VAL A 734 30.29 -12.46 1.55
CA VAL A 734 29.17 -13.40 1.59
C VAL A 734 29.65 -14.77 2.05
N LYS A 735 28.92 -15.35 3.00
CA LYS A 735 29.18 -16.67 3.58
C LYS A 735 28.35 -17.76 2.95
N GLY A 736 27.10 -17.44 2.60
CA GLY A 736 26.16 -18.38 2.03
C GLY A 736 24.98 -17.68 1.37
N VAL A 737 24.27 -18.42 0.52
CA VAL A 737 23.10 -17.91 -0.21
C VAL A 737 22.07 -19.01 -0.41
N GLN A 738 20.81 -18.63 -0.44
CA GLN A 738 19.69 -19.51 -0.77
C GLN A 738 18.78 -18.81 -1.77
N PHE A 739 18.20 -19.61 -2.67
CA PHE A 739 17.33 -19.15 -3.75
C PHE A 739 15.93 -19.72 -3.53
N ASP A 740 14.97 -18.86 -3.21
CA ASP A 740 13.57 -19.27 -3.06
C ASP A 740 12.90 -19.34 -4.43
N LEU A 741 11.98 -20.30 -4.59
CA LEU A 741 11.36 -20.63 -5.87
C LEU A 741 9.86 -20.32 -5.89
N ASN A 742 9.44 -19.90 -7.09
CA ASN A 742 8.07 -19.60 -7.54
C ASN A 742 7.37 -18.43 -6.84
#